data_AF-A0A2E6Q7M1-F1
#
_entry.id   AF-A0A2E6Q7M1-F1
#
_cell.length_a   1.000
_cell.length_b   1.000
_cell.length_c   1.000
_cell.angle_alpha   90.00
_cell.angle_beta   90.00
_cell.angle_gamma   90.00
#
_symmetry.space_group_name_H-M   'P 1'
#
loop_
_entity.id
_entity.type
_entity.pdbx_description
1 polymer ?
#
loop_
_entity_poly.entity_id
_entity_poly.type
_entity_poly.pdbx_seq_one_letter_code
_entity_poly.pdbx_strand_id
1 'polypeptide(L)'
;MTETRNLYAEYLEEIENRKSEGLSPKPIEDGALLGEVISQIKDTSSEHRDASIEFFIYNTLPGTTSAAITKASFLKEIILGETDVPEISQSLAFELLSHMKGGPSIEVLLDLALGDDDSIAQHSADVLKTQVFLYEADTERLQEAYQAGNAVARDILESYAKGEFFTNLPDIEEEIKVVTYVAAEGDISTDLLSPGNQAHSRADRELHGKSFISERAQAEIRQLQAENPDKRVMLIAEKGTMGVGSSRMSGINNAALWAGKQASKYVPFVNYAPIVAGTNGISPIFMTTVGVTGGIGIDLKNWTKKLGSDGKPIVNNDGNPVLEEKYSVETGTVLTINTKDHKLCDENGDEELMDISASFSPQNTEFMKAGGSYAVEFGKKLQAYAASTLGVELQSVFAPSEELSHDGQGLTAVEKIFNNNLVGSKKEGVLHAGSDVRVKVNIVGSQDTTGPMTVQELEAMAATVISPVVDGAYQSGCHTASVWDEKAQANTPKLMAFMNKFGLITGRDPNAIYSPLTDVIHKVLNDLTVDDWWIIMGGDSHTRMSKGVAFGADSGTVALALATGEASMPIPESVKVTFKGRMGDHMDFRDVVHATQAQMLDQFGENVFQGRIIEVHIGTLLADQAFTFTDWTAEMKAKASICISDDETLIESLEIARDRIQGMIDHGMDNGVQMLKSLVDKAEKRIKEIKSGERPALAPDSNAKYFAEVLVDLDEINEPMIADPDVENIDVSKRYTHDTIRPLSYYNAEKKVDLGFVGSCMIHKGDLNIVAQMFRNLEKAHGKVEFNAPLVVAPPTYNIVDELKEEGDWNILQKYAGFVFDDSAPKEENRIKYNNIMYLERPGCNLCMGNQEKAEKGDTVMATSTRLFEGRVVEDSEDKKGESLLASTPVVVLSTILGRTPSIEEYKSAVDGIDLTTFSPSA
;
A
#
# COMPACT_ATOMS: atom_id res chain seq x y z
N MET A 1 3.54 2.88 -47.52
CA MET A 1 4.43 3.95 -47.05
C MET A 1 3.82 4.43 -45.76
N THR A 2 4.31 3.91 -44.64
CA THR A 2 3.95 4.40 -43.30
C THR A 2 4.70 5.72 -43.11
N GLU A 3 3.98 6.82 -42.93
CA GLU A 3 4.58 8.09 -42.53
C GLU A 3 5.43 7.84 -41.29
N THR A 4 6.72 8.19 -41.33
CA THR A 4 7.58 8.15 -40.16
C THR A 4 7.02 9.18 -39.18
N ARG A 5 6.39 8.68 -38.11
CA ARG A 5 5.80 9.46 -37.03
C ARG A 5 6.89 10.36 -36.43
N ASN A 6 6.67 11.68 -36.38
CA ASN A 6 7.60 12.64 -35.79
C ASN A 6 7.26 12.80 -34.30
N LEU A 7 8.00 12.12 -33.43
CA LEU A 7 7.69 12.04 -32.00
C LEU A 7 7.87 13.39 -31.30
N TYR A 8 8.85 14.18 -31.72
CA TYR A 8 9.08 15.51 -31.16
C TYR A 8 7.92 16.46 -31.46
N ALA A 9 7.34 16.41 -32.65
CA ALA A 9 6.16 17.21 -32.99
C ALA A 9 4.94 16.82 -32.15
N GLU A 10 4.72 15.53 -31.91
CA GLU A 10 3.67 15.03 -31.01
C GLU A 10 3.91 15.49 -29.57
N TYR A 11 5.17 15.51 -29.13
CA TYR A 11 5.53 16.00 -27.82
C TYR A 11 5.27 17.51 -27.66
N LEU A 12 5.53 18.33 -28.68
CA LEU A 12 5.17 19.75 -28.67
C LEU A 12 3.65 19.97 -28.62
N GLU A 13 2.88 19.13 -29.31
CA GLU A 13 1.42 19.16 -29.22
C GLU A 13 0.93 18.78 -27.81
N GLU A 14 1.52 17.74 -27.20
CA GLU A 14 1.25 17.38 -25.80
C GLU A 14 1.56 18.54 -24.85
N ILE A 15 2.67 19.24 -25.05
CA ILE A 15 3.06 20.40 -24.23
C ILE A 15 2.00 21.50 -24.31
N GLU A 16 1.53 21.87 -25.50
CA GLU A 16 0.51 22.91 -25.63
C GLU A 16 -0.84 22.46 -25.06
N ASN A 17 -1.21 21.18 -25.20
CA ASN A 17 -2.40 20.62 -24.56
C ASN A 17 -2.30 20.69 -23.02
N ARG A 18 -1.18 20.26 -22.44
CA ARG A 18 -0.93 20.31 -20.99
C ARG A 18 -0.91 21.73 -20.43
N LYS A 19 -0.34 22.66 -21.18
CA LYS A 19 -0.32 24.09 -20.83
C LYS A 19 -1.72 24.68 -20.74
N SER A 20 -2.67 24.20 -21.54
CA SER A 20 -4.08 24.62 -21.45
C SER A 20 -4.72 24.23 -20.11
N GLU A 21 -4.21 23.18 -19.47
CA GLU A 21 -4.59 22.77 -18.12
C GLU A 21 -3.73 23.42 -17.04
N GLY A 22 -2.69 24.19 -17.38
CA GLY A 22 -1.72 24.73 -16.43
C GLY A 22 -0.74 23.68 -15.90
N LEU A 23 -0.35 22.72 -16.74
CA LEU A 23 0.68 21.71 -16.44
C LEU A 23 1.95 21.98 -17.24
N SER A 24 3.08 21.54 -16.69
CA SER A 24 4.38 21.54 -17.34
C SER A 24 4.50 20.40 -18.37
N PRO A 25 5.50 20.40 -19.26
CA PRO A 25 5.80 19.26 -20.12
C PRO A 25 5.92 17.96 -19.32
N LYS A 26 5.34 16.85 -19.81
CA LYS A 26 5.59 15.55 -19.18
C LYS A 26 7.08 15.20 -19.27
N PRO A 27 7.66 14.60 -18.22
CA PRO A 27 9.01 14.10 -18.28
C PRO A 27 9.18 13.03 -19.37
N ILE A 28 10.28 13.08 -20.13
CA ILE A 28 10.57 12.16 -21.22
C ILE A 28 11.04 10.81 -20.64
N GLU A 29 10.25 9.76 -20.86
CA GLU A 29 10.54 8.35 -20.49
C GLU A 29 10.88 7.47 -21.71
N ASP A 30 10.52 7.92 -22.92
CA ASP A 30 10.70 7.19 -24.18
C ASP A 30 12.04 7.50 -24.85
N GLY A 31 12.81 6.45 -25.13
CA GLY A 31 14.14 6.55 -25.71
C GLY A 31 14.15 6.94 -27.19
N ALA A 32 13.07 6.69 -27.93
CA ALA A 32 12.98 7.09 -29.33
C ALA A 32 12.74 8.61 -29.44
N LEU A 33 11.83 9.16 -28.63
CA LEU A 33 11.66 10.61 -28.49
C LEU A 33 12.96 11.28 -28.06
N LEU A 34 13.66 10.74 -27.04
CA LEU A 34 14.94 11.31 -26.63
C LEU A 34 16.01 11.20 -27.72
N GLY A 35 15.97 10.16 -28.56
CA GLY A 35 16.85 10.04 -29.73
C GLY A 35 16.64 11.15 -30.77
N GLU A 36 15.39 11.56 -31.01
CA GLU A 36 15.09 12.74 -31.85
C GLU A 36 15.61 14.03 -31.21
N VAL A 37 15.40 14.21 -29.90
CA VAL A 37 15.93 15.35 -29.12
C VAL A 37 17.45 15.44 -29.26
N ILE A 38 18.18 14.33 -29.06
CA ILE A 38 19.64 14.28 -29.20
C ILE A 38 20.09 14.58 -30.63
N SER A 39 19.36 14.10 -31.63
CA SER A 39 19.65 14.40 -33.04
C SER A 39 19.57 15.90 -33.31
N GLN A 40 18.60 16.60 -32.71
CA GLN A 40 18.48 18.06 -32.77
C GLN A 40 19.56 18.79 -31.97
N ILE A 41 20.04 18.23 -30.85
CA ILE A 41 21.18 18.79 -30.09
C ILE A 41 22.45 18.76 -30.95
N LYS A 42 22.68 17.66 -31.67
CA LYS A 42 23.83 17.46 -32.57
C LYS A 42 23.76 18.36 -33.82
N ASP A 43 22.56 18.73 -34.28
CA ASP A 43 22.38 19.68 -35.38
C ASP A 43 22.41 21.14 -34.89
N THR A 44 23.57 21.78 -35.00
CA THR A 44 23.76 23.19 -34.62
C THR A 44 22.93 24.19 -35.43
N SER A 45 22.29 23.75 -36.52
CA SER A 45 21.39 24.58 -37.33
C SER A 45 19.90 24.40 -37.01
N SER A 46 19.56 23.43 -36.14
CA SER A 46 18.18 23.16 -35.74
C SER A 46 17.56 24.34 -34.99
N GLU A 47 16.35 24.75 -35.41
CA GLU A 47 15.58 25.80 -34.72
C GLU A 47 15.08 25.37 -33.33
N HIS A 48 15.08 24.06 -33.05
CA HIS A 48 14.64 23.47 -31.78
C HIS A 48 15.79 23.15 -30.83
N ARG A 49 17.04 23.40 -31.23
CA ARG A 49 18.23 22.97 -30.47
C ARG A 49 18.22 23.41 -29.02
N ASP A 50 17.95 24.68 -28.75
CA ASP A 50 17.99 25.24 -27.39
C ASP A 50 16.94 24.57 -26.48
N ALA A 51 15.71 24.39 -26.98
CA ALA A 51 14.65 23.69 -26.24
C ALA A 51 15.00 22.22 -26.01
N SER A 52 15.60 21.55 -27.00
CA SER A 52 16.05 20.16 -26.89
C SER A 52 17.16 19.97 -25.86
N ILE A 53 18.08 20.92 -25.73
CA ILE A 53 19.08 20.93 -24.64
C ILE A 53 18.38 21.04 -23.28
N GLU A 54 17.43 21.96 -23.12
CA GLU A 54 16.67 22.11 -21.88
C GLU A 54 15.88 20.84 -21.52
N PHE A 55 15.19 20.22 -22.49
CA PHE A 55 14.47 18.97 -22.26
C PHE A 55 15.41 17.81 -21.87
N PHE A 56 16.56 17.72 -22.52
CA PHE A 56 17.58 16.71 -22.21
C PHE A 56 18.12 16.87 -20.79
N ILE A 57 18.46 18.11 -20.39
CA ILE A 57 19.07 18.39 -19.09
C ILE A 57 18.04 18.25 -17.96
N TYR A 58 16.86 18.88 -18.09
CA TYR A 58 15.93 19.09 -16.97
C TYR A 58 14.63 18.29 -17.03
N ASN A 59 14.31 17.66 -18.17
CA ASN A 59 13.00 17.03 -18.36
C ASN A 59 13.08 15.58 -18.88
N THR A 60 14.16 14.87 -18.57
CA THR A 60 14.32 13.44 -18.90
C THR A 60 14.37 12.62 -17.62
N LEU A 61 13.56 11.57 -17.52
CA LEU A 61 13.52 10.73 -16.32
C LEU A 61 14.78 9.86 -16.18
N PRO A 62 15.33 9.73 -14.97
CA PRO A 62 16.44 8.81 -14.67
C PRO A 62 15.92 7.37 -14.49
N GLY A 63 16.74 6.49 -13.88
CA GLY A 63 16.34 5.12 -13.56
C GLY A 63 16.47 4.16 -14.73
N THR A 64 15.53 3.23 -14.88
CA THR A 64 15.55 2.18 -15.91
C THR A 64 14.67 2.47 -17.12
N THR A 65 14.23 3.71 -17.31
CA THR A 65 13.46 4.09 -18.48
C THR A 65 14.30 3.97 -19.76
N SER A 66 13.65 3.80 -20.91
CA SER A 66 14.36 3.77 -22.19
C SER A 66 15.04 5.11 -22.52
N ALA A 67 14.46 6.23 -22.07
CA ALA A 67 15.11 7.53 -22.15
C ALA A 67 16.37 7.62 -21.27
N ALA A 68 16.37 7.03 -20.08
CA ALA A 68 17.57 6.99 -19.23
C ALA A 68 18.74 6.24 -19.89
N ILE A 69 18.47 5.12 -20.59
CA ILE A 69 19.49 4.39 -21.36
C ILE A 69 20.10 5.28 -22.45
N THR A 70 19.23 5.91 -23.24
CA THR A 70 19.65 6.82 -24.32
C THR A 70 20.42 8.03 -23.78
N LYS A 71 19.98 8.61 -22.64
CA LYS A 71 20.64 9.74 -21.97
C LYS A 71 22.03 9.35 -21.47
N ALA A 72 22.16 8.26 -20.73
CA ALA A 72 23.44 7.81 -20.18
C ALA A 72 24.45 7.54 -21.30
N SER A 73 24.01 6.88 -22.37
CA SER A 73 24.85 6.59 -23.55
C SER A 73 25.37 7.88 -24.19
N PHE A 74 24.52 8.89 -24.37
CA PHE A 74 24.94 10.16 -24.96
C PHE A 74 25.86 10.96 -24.04
N LEU A 75 25.63 10.92 -22.72
CA LEU A 75 26.55 11.53 -21.75
C LEU A 75 27.93 10.87 -21.79
N LYS A 76 28.00 9.55 -22.00
CA LYS A 76 29.26 8.82 -22.20
C LYS A 76 30.02 9.31 -23.43
N GLU A 77 29.33 9.51 -24.57
CA GLU A 77 29.93 10.07 -25.80
C GLU A 77 30.57 11.44 -25.54
N ILE A 78 29.87 12.31 -24.78
CA ILE A 78 30.38 13.64 -24.41
C ILE A 78 31.61 13.51 -23.50
N ILE A 79 31.58 12.61 -22.51
CA ILE A 79 32.70 12.42 -21.58
C ILE A 79 33.95 11.90 -22.30
N LEU A 80 33.78 11.01 -23.28
CA LEU A 80 34.88 10.47 -24.09
C LEU A 80 35.36 11.45 -25.19
N GLY A 81 34.68 12.59 -25.37
CA GLY A 81 35.00 13.58 -26.40
C GLY A 81 34.62 13.14 -27.82
N GLU A 82 33.72 12.15 -27.95
CA GLU A 82 33.22 11.65 -29.23
C GLU A 82 32.18 12.59 -29.85
N THR A 83 31.41 13.29 -29.01
CA THR A 83 30.51 14.38 -29.42
C THR A 83 30.80 15.64 -28.60
N ASP A 84 30.96 16.79 -29.28
CA ASP A 84 31.11 18.10 -28.63
C ASP A 84 29.76 18.83 -28.55
N VAL A 85 29.35 19.17 -27.33
CA VAL A 85 28.14 19.98 -27.05
C VAL A 85 28.57 21.10 -26.09
N PRO A 86 28.79 22.34 -26.58
CA PRO A 86 29.34 23.44 -25.76
C PRO A 86 28.58 23.73 -24.47
N GLU A 87 27.27 23.48 -24.46
CA GLU A 87 26.37 23.68 -23.32
C GLU A 87 26.48 22.57 -22.27
N ILE A 88 27.02 21.41 -22.64
CA ILE A 88 27.19 20.24 -21.77
C ILE A 88 28.67 19.89 -21.67
N SER A 89 29.36 20.56 -20.74
CA SER A 89 30.76 20.24 -20.43
C SER A 89 30.91 18.82 -19.87
N GLN A 90 32.12 18.24 -19.96
CA GLN A 90 32.44 16.94 -19.36
C GLN A 90 32.09 16.89 -17.86
N SER A 91 32.34 17.98 -17.12
CA SER A 91 31.97 18.09 -15.70
C SER A 91 30.45 18.03 -15.50
N LEU A 92 29.69 18.77 -16.30
CA LEU A 92 28.23 18.73 -16.26
C LEU A 92 27.69 17.35 -16.67
N ALA A 93 28.34 16.64 -17.60
CA ALA A 93 27.95 15.29 -17.98
C ALA A 93 28.10 14.30 -16.82
N PHE A 94 29.20 14.36 -16.07
CA PHE A 94 29.37 13.60 -14.83
C PHE A 94 28.34 14.00 -13.76
N GLU A 95 28.05 15.30 -13.60
CA GLU A 95 27.00 15.77 -12.69
C GLU A 95 25.64 15.17 -13.07
N LEU A 96 25.26 15.20 -14.35
CA LEU A 96 24.01 14.60 -14.83
C LEU A 96 23.94 13.09 -14.58
N LEU A 97 25.02 12.34 -14.83
CA LEU A 97 25.09 10.92 -14.50
C LEU A 97 24.90 10.66 -13.00
N SER A 98 25.46 11.52 -12.13
CA SER A 98 25.31 11.38 -10.67
C SER A 98 23.86 11.55 -10.19
N HIS A 99 23.07 12.37 -10.90
CA HIS A 99 21.65 12.60 -10.61
C HIS A 99 20.74 11.53 -11.20
N MET A 100 21.26 10.64 -12.05
CA MET A 100 20.52 9.49 -12.56
C MET A 100 20.45 8.31 -11.59
N LYS A 101 21.28 8.34 -10.53
CA LYS A 101 21.26 7.48 -9.33
C LYS A 101 21.48 5.97 -9.49
N GLY A 102 21.17 5.37 -10.63
CA GLY A 102 21.19 3.92 -10.81
C GLY A 102 21.05 3.45 -12.26
N GLY A 103 21.23 2.14 -12.48
CA GLY A 103 20.92 1.49 -13.75
C GLY A 103 21.88 1.90 -14.87
N PRO A 104 21.40 2.44 -16.01
CA PRO A 104 22.26 2.79 -17.14
C PRO A 104 23.38 3.78 -16.79
N SER A 105 23.16 4.67 -15.81
CA SER A 105 24.24 5.56 -15.36
C SER A 105 25.35 4.82 -14.63
N ILE A 106 25.03 3.79 -13.84
CA ILE A 106 26.02 2.95 -13.15
C ILE A 106 26.80 2.12 -14.17
N GLU A 107 26.13 1.58 -15.18
CA GLU A 107 26.80 0.86 -16.27
C GLU A 107 27.83 1.75 -16.96
N VAL A 108 27.45 2.97 -17.35
CA VAL A 108 28.35 3.97 -17.95
C VAL A 108 29.47 4.35 -17.01
N LEU A 109 29.17 4.62 -15.74
CA LEU A 109 30.18 5.01 -14.77
C LEU A 109 31.18 3.89 -14.51
N LEU A 110 30.75 2.62 -14.46
CA LEU A 110 31.63 1.46 -14.35
C LEU A 110 32.50 1.29 -15.61
N ASP A 111 31.93 1.47 -16.80
CA ASP A 111 32.70 1.44 -18.05
C ASP A 111 33.82 2.47 -18.06
N LEU A 112 33.53 3.69 -17.58
CA LEU A 112 34.49 4.79 -17.52
C LEU A 112 35.52 4.58 -16.40
N ALA A 113 35.08 4.14 -15.21
CA ALA A 113 35.94 3.92 -14.05
C ALA A 113 36.92 2.76 -14.22
N LEU A 114 36.54 1.74 -15.00
CA LEU A 114 37.36 0.58 -15.32
C LEU A 114 38.09 0.70 -16.66
N GLY A 115 38.01 1.86 -17.32
CA GLY A 115 38.66 2.16 -18.60
C GLY A 115 40.14 2.56 -18.47
N ASP A 116 40.75 2.88 -19.62
CA ASP A 116 42.21 3.14 -19.72
C ASP A 116 42.61 4.62 -19.48
N ASP A 117 41.68 5.57 -19.50
CA ASP A 117 41.98 6.99 -19.26
C ASP A 117 41.91 7.30 -17.76
N ASP A 118 43.08 7.43 -17.13
CA ASP A 118 43.22 7.66 -15.68
C ASP A 118 42.40 8.85 -15.17
N SER A 119 42.30 9.94 -15.95
CA SER A 119 41.60 11.15 -15.52
C SER A 119 40.09 10.94 -15.56
N ILE A 120 39.57 10.31 -16.62
CA ILE A 120 38.14 9.97 -16.72
C ILE A 120 37.77 8.91 -15.69
N ALA A 121 38.63 7.90 -15.52
CA ALA A 121 38.42 6.82 -14.59
C ALA A 121 38.29 7.32 -13.14
N GLN A 122 39.16 8.25 -12.72
CA GLN A 122 39.10 8.82 -11.37
C GLN A 122 37.82 9.66 -11.16
N HIS A 123 37.45 10.54 -12.10
CA HIS A 123 36.20 11.31 -11.97
C HIS A 123 34.97 10.40 -11.91
N SER A 124 34.96 9.34 -12.73
CA SER A 124 33.88 8.36 -12.72
C SER A 124 33.81 7.60 -11.40
N ALA A 125 34.96 7.21 -10.86
CA ALA A 125 35.06 6.57 -9.55
C ALA A 125 34.55 7.49 -8.43
N ASP A 126 34.88 8.78 -8.47
CA ASP A 126 34.40 9.75 -7.49
C ASP A 126 32.87 9.91 -7.53
N VAL A 127 32.26 9.85 -8.73
CA VAL A 127 30.80 9.78 -8.85
C VAL A 127 30.27 8.45 -8.31
N LEU A 128 30.83 7.30 -8.69
CA LEU A 128 30.40 5.97 -8.20
C LEU A 128 30.39 5.87 -6.68
N LYS A 129 31.40 6.41 -6.00
CA LYS A 129 31.50 6.43 -4.53
C LYS A 129 30.33 7.14 -3.84
N THR A 130 29.52 7.91 -4.56
CA THR A 130 28.30 8.57 -4.05
C THR A 130 27.00 7.80 -4.36
N GLN A 131 27.09 6.70 -5.11
CA GLN A 131 25.94 5.92 -5.58
C GLN A 131 25.75 4.65 -4.74
N VAL A 132 24.49 4.22 -4.62
CA VAL A 132 24.10 3.06 -3.79
C VAL A 132 23.28 2.01 -4.53
N PHE A 133 22.63 2.36 -5.64
CA PHE A 133 21.80 1.43 -6.43
C PHE A 133 22.66 0.58 -7.38
N LEU A 134 23.54 -0.23 -6.79
CA LEU A 134 24.33 -1.23 -7.50
C LEU A 134 23.70 -2.61 -7.26
N TYR A 135 23.43 -3.33 -8.35
CA TYR A 135 22.88 -4.69 -8.31
C TYR A 135 23.99 -5.72 -8.50
N GLU A 136 23.65 -7.01 -8.42
CA GLU A 136 24.61 -8.12 -8.48
C GLU A 136 25.53 -8.05 -9.69
N ALA A 137 25.00 -7.73 -10.88
CA ALA A 137 25.81 -7.55 -12.08
C ALA A 137 26.84 -6.41 -11.97
N ASP A 138 26.48 -5.31 -11.30
CA ASP A 138 27.37 -4.15 -11.11
C ASP A 138 28.47 -4.46 -10.09
N THR A 139 28.07 -5.10 -8.98
CA THR A 139 28.99 -5.44 -7.91
C THR A 139 29.96 -6.53 -8.36
N GLU A 140 29.52 -7.54 -9.10
CA GLU A 140 30.38 -8.59 -9.70
C GLU A 140 31.48 -7.98 -10.57
N ARG A 141 31.16 -7.01 -11.44
CA ARG A 141 32.16 -6.29 -12.26
C ARG A 141 33.24 -5.62 -11.39
N LEU A 142 32.87 -4.99 -10.27
CA LEU A 142 33.83 -4.40 -9.34
C LEU A 142 34.72 -5.45 -8.67
N GLN A 143 34.16 -6.60 -8.29
CA GLN A 143 34.93 -7.70 -7.71
C GLN A 143 35.91 -8.30 -8.71
N GLU A 144 35.49 -8.56 -9.94
CA GLU A 144 36.37 -9.06 -11.00
C GLU A 144 37.53 -8.10 -11.27
N ALA A 145 37.24 -6.81 -11.40
CA ALA A 145 38.26 -5.78 -11.61
C ALA A 145 39.23 -5.69 -10.41
N TYR A 146 38.72 -5.76 -9.18
CA TYR A 146 39.53 -5.80 -7.97
C TYR A 146 40.45 -7.03 -7.94
N GLN A 147 39.92 -8.21 -8.24
CA GLN A 147 40.69 -9.45 -8.31
C GLN A 147 41.76 -9.43 -9.42
N ALA A 148 41.51 -8.69 -10.50
CA ALA A 148 42.48 -8.41 -11.56
C ALA A 148 43.54 -7.36 -11.17
N GLY A 149 43.45 -6.74 -9.99
CA GLY A 149 44.41 -5.77 -9.48
C GLY A 149 44.16 -4.32 -9.90
N ASN A 150 42.94 -3.98 -10.37
CA ASN A 150 42.57 -2.62 -10.72
C ASN A 150 42.55 -1.71 -9.47
N ALA A 151 43.35 -0.64 -9.48
CA ALA A 151 43.48 0.28 -8.36
C ALA A 151 42.23 1.13 -8.12
N VAL A 152 41.51 1.51 -9.18
CA VAL A 152 40.26 2.28 -9.09
C VAL A 152 39.14 1.43 -8.49
N ALA A 153 39.01 0.16 -8.90
CA ALA A 153 38.05 -0.77 -8.31
C ALA A 153 38.31 -0.98 -6.82
N ARG A 154 39.58 -1.11 -6.43
CA ARG A 154 39.98 -1.17 -5.02
C ARG A 154 39.57 0.09 -4.25
N ASP A 155 39.84 1.27 -4.79
CA ASP A 155 39.51 2.56 -4.17
C ASP A 155 37.98 2.72 -3.99
N ILE A 156 37.18 2.33 -4.99
CA ILE A 156 35.72 2.30 -4.89
C ILE A 156 35.26 1.36 -3.78
N LEU A 157 35.77 0.11 -3.73
CA LEU A 157 35.41 -0.86 -2.69
C LEU A 157 35.83 -0.39 -1.29
N GLU A 158 37.01 0.24 -1.14
CA GLU A 158 37.46 0.78 0.14
C GLU A 158 36.54 1.93 0.61
N SER A 159 36.08 2.79 -0.30
CA SER A 159 35.11 3.85 -0.02
C SER A 159 33.75 3.28 0.40
N TYR A 160 33.25 2.27 -0.32
CA TYR A 160 32.01 1.58 0.02
C TYR A 160 32.07 0.84 1.35
N ALA A 161 33.18 0.15 1.67
CA ALA A 161 33.37 -0.52 2.94
C ALA A 161 33.36 0.48 4.13
N LYS A 162 33.85 1.70 3.91
CA LYS A 162 33.79 2.80 4.89
C LYS A 162 32.44 3.54 4.91
N GLY A 163 31.51 3.23 4.00
CA GLY A 163 30.20 3.88 3.94
C GLY A 163 30.27 5.36 3.55
N GLU A 164 31.27 5.79 2.78
CA GLU A 164 31.51 7.20 2.46
C GLU A 164 30.36 7.87 1.68
N PHE A 165 29.57 7.09 0.92
CA PHE A 165 28.34 7.55 0.27
C PHE A 165 27.30 8.11 1.27
N PHE A 166 27.36 7.68 2.54
CA PHE A 166 26.45 8.10 3.60
C PHE A 166 27.12 9.06 4.58
N THR A 167 28.36 8.78 5.01
CA THR A 167 29.05 9.62 6.01
C THR A 167 29.40 11.01 5.48
N ASN A 168 29.56 11.16 4.16
CA ASN A 168 29.82 12.46 3.53
C ASN A 168 28.55 13.27 3.27
N LEU A 169 27.36 12.72 3.51
CA LEU A 169 26.13 13.49 3.46
C LEU A 169 26.09 14.50 4.61
N PRO A 170 25.50 15.70 4.40
CA PRO A 170 25.24 16.63 5.48
C PRO A 170 24.41 15.98 6.58
N ASP A 171 24.69 16.32 7.83
CA ASP A 171 23.81 15.96 8.95
C ASP A 171 22.47 16.71 8.85
N ILE A 172 21.45 16.18 9.52
CA ILE A 172 20.13 16.82 9.57
C ILE A 172 20.21 18.18 10.27
N GLU A 173 19.34 19.11 9.88
CA GLU A 173 19.25 20.45 10.47
C GLU A 173 18.97 20.36 11.98
N GLU A 174 19.81 20.97 12.83
CA GLU A 174 19.62 20.97 14.29
C GLU A 174 18.32 21.68 14.71
N GLU A 175 17.89 22.70 13.96
CA GLU A 175 16.64 23.42 14.19
C GLU A 175 15.87 23.58 12.89
N ILE A 176 14.58 23.27 12.93
CA ILE A 176 13.68 23.38 11.78
C ILE A 176 12.52 24.28 12.17
N LYS A 177 12.46 25.48 11.58
CA LYS A 177 11.31 26.36 11.73
C LYS A 177 10.17 25.88 10.85
N VAL A 178 8.99 25.74 11.43
CA VAL A 178 7.78 25.33 10.72
C VAL A 178 6.67 26.34 10.86
N VAL A 179 5.80 26.41 9.84
CA VAL A 179 4.51 27.09 9.89
C VAL A 179 3.40 26.04 9.70
N THR A 180 2.40 26.05 10.57
CA THR A 180 1.33 25.05 10.57
C THR A 180 0.30 25.33 9.48
N TYR A 181 -0.24 24.25 8.89
CA TYR A 181 -1.43 24.28 8.05
C TYR A 181 -2.36 23.13 8.46
N VAL A 182 -3.51 23.47 9.05
CA VAL A 182 -4.54 22.48 9.41
C VAL A 182 -5.28 22.06 8.14
N ALA A 183 -5.04 20.83 7.70
CA ALA A 183 -5.63 20.29 6.48
C ALA A 183 -7.11 19.89 6.68
N ALA A 184 -7.44 19.34 7.85
CA ALA A 184 -8.82 19.06 8.29
C ALA A 184 -8.85 18.77 9.81
N GLU A 185 -10.06 18.79 10.39
CA GLU A 185 -10.35 18.30 11.75
C GLU A 185 -10.86 16.85 11.68
N GLY A 186 -10.38 15.98 12.57
CA GLY A 186 -10.63 14.54 12.58
C GLY A 186 -9.56 13.74 11.83
N ASP A 187 -9.80 12.42 11.68
CA ASP A 187 -8.89 11.51 10.97
C ASP A 187 -8.79 11.93 9.49
N ILE A 188 -7.57 12.25 9.03
CA ILE A 188 -7.32 12.55 7.62
C ILE A 188 -7.04 11.25 6.88
N SER A 189 -7.96 10.83 6.02
CA SER A 189 -7.74 9.67 5.17
C SER A 189 -6.75 9.99 4.04
N THR A 190 -6.05 8.97 3.56
CA THR A 190 -5.24 9.12 2.33
C THR A 190 -6.07 9.40 1.08
N ASP A 191 -7.41 9.23 1.13
CA ASP A 191 -8.31 9.65 0.06
C ASP A 191 -8.44 11.19 0.00
N LEU A 192 -8.39 11.89 1.14
CA LEU A 192 -8.37 13.37 1.14
C LEU A 192 -7.09 13.92 0.50
N LEU A 193 -5.94 13.27 0.77
CA LEU A 193 -4.65 13.67 0.21
C LEU A 193 -4.47 13.23 -1.24
N SER A 194 -5.15 12.17 -1.66
CA SER A 194 -5.06 11.55 -2.98
C SER A 194 -6.36 10.80 -3.30
N PRO A 195 -7.37 11.47 -3.89
CA PRO A 195 -8.70 10.91 -4.11
C PRO A 195 -8.72 9.64 -4.97
N GLY A 196 -9.60 8.70 -4.63
CA GLY A 196 -9.71 7.40 -5.33
C GLY A 196 -10.09 7.53 -6.81
N ASN A 197 -11.02 8.44 -7.14
CA ASN A 197 -11.46 8.73 -8.51
C ASN A 197 -10.37 9.37 -9.40
N GLN A 198 -9.29 9.88 -8.79
CA GLN A 198 -8.10 10.41 -9.48
C GLN A 198 -6.96 9.38 -9.56
N ALA A 199 -7.20 8.09 -9.27
CA ALA A 199 -6.14 7.08 -9.27
C ALA A 199 -5.40 6.94 -10.61
N HIS A 200 -6.08 7.20 -11.73
CA HIS A 200 -5.52 7.14 -13.07
C HIS A 200 -4.37 8.12 -13.32
N SER A 201 -4.29 9.22 -12.56
CA SER A 201 -3.24 10.25 -12.74
C SER A 201 -2.05 10.07 -11.81
N ARG A 202 -2.05 9.10 -10.88
CA ARG A 202 -1.03 8.97 -9.81
C ARG A 202 0.43 8.91 -10.29
N ALA A 203 0.67 8.34 -11.48
CA ALA A 203 2.01 8.29 -12.06
C ALA A 203 2.45 9.66 -12.63
N ASP A 204 1.52 10.53 -13.01
CA ASP A 204 1.81 11.92 -13.36
C ASP A 204 1.72 12.77 -12.09
N ARG A 205 2.83 12.88 -11.35
CA ARG A 205 2.88 13.54 -10.03
C ARG A 205 2.38 14.98 -10.05
N GLU A 206 2.64 15.72 -11.13
CA GLU A 206 2.16 17.10 -11.28
C GLU A 206 0.64 17.15 -11.49
N LEU A 207 0.11 16.36 -12.42
CA LEU A 207 -1.32 16.27 -12.67
C LEU A 207 -2.07 15.79 -11.43
N HIS A 208 -1.58 14.73 -10.78
CA HIS A 208 -2.17 14.20 -9.56
C HIS A 208 -2.08 15.18 -8.39
N GLY A 209 -1.02 15.98 -8.34
CA GLY A 209 -0.83 17.05 -7.35
C GLY A 209 -2.00 18.01 -7.25
N LYS A 210 -2.71 18.28 -8.35
CA LYS A 210 -3.91 19.13 -8.37
C LYS A 210 -5.09 18.58 -7.57
N SER A 211 -5.10 17.27 -7.30
CA SER A 211 -6.14 16.63 -6.49
C SER A 211 -5.90 16.72 -4.98
N PHE A 212 -4.79 17.33 -4.54
CA PHE A 212 -4.44 17.42 -3.14
C PHE A 212 -5.39 18.34 -2.36
N ILE A 213 -6.21 17.78 -1.47
CA ILE A 213 -7.18 18.47 -0.60
C ILE A 213 -8.21 19.31 -1.39
N SER A 214 -7.81 20.51 -1.82
CA SER A 214 -8.59 21.40 -2.68
C SER A 214 -7.70 22.48 -3.31
N GLU A 215 -8.13 23.09 -4.42
CA GLU A 215 -7.43 24.22 -5.04
C GLU A 215 -7.23 25.40 -4.06
N ARG A 216 -8.22 25.63 -3.19
CA ARG A 216 -8.13 26.65 -2.14
C ARG A 216 -6.99 26.33 -1.16
N ALA A 217 -6.92 25.10 -0.67
CA ALA A 217 -5.88 24.67 0.25
C ALA A 217 -4.48 24.79 -0.37
N GLN A 218 -4.36 24.41 -1.65
CA GLN A 218 -3.12 24.56 -2.41
C GLN A 218 -2.68 26.03 -2.51
N ALA A 219 -3.61 26.95 -2.78
CA ALA A 219 -3.32 28.38 -2.82
C ALA A 219 -2.90 28.94 -1.44
N GLU A 220 -3.58 28.53 -0.37
CA GLU A 220 -3.25 28.91 1.01
C GLU A 220 -1.85 28.40 1.41
N ILE A 221 -1.49 27.15 1.09
CA ILE A 221 -0.15 26.60 1.33
C ILE A 221 0.92 27.39 0.58
N ARG A 222 0.68 27.72 -0.70
CA ARG A 222 1.62 28.53 -1.50
C ARG A 222 1.79 29.94 -0.92
N GLN A 223 0.71 30.54 -0.45
CA GLN A 223 0.75 31.84 0.22
C GLN A 223 1.58 31.77 1.51
N LEU A 224 1.35 30.76 2.35
CA LEU A 224 2.11 30.55 3.58
C LEU A 224 3.61 30.38 3.31
N GLN A 225 3.98 29.64 2.27
CA GLN A 225 5.38 29.48 1.82
C GLN A 225 5.99 30.82 1.37
N ALA A 226 5.24 31.63 0.62
CA ALA A 226 5.72 32.92 0.16
C ALA A 226 5.89 33.94 1.30
N GLU A 227 5.01 33.89 2.31
CA GLU A 227 5.07 34.73 3.50
C GLU A 227 6.16 34.27 4.50
N ASN A 228 6.55 32.99 4.45
CA ASN A 228 7.52 32.39 5.36
C ASN A 228 8.64 31.64 4.61
N PRO A 229 9.49 32.32 3.82
CA PRO A 229 10.50 31.69 2.98
C PRO A 229 11.62 30.98 3.78
N ASP A 230 11.76 31.28 5.07
CA ASP A 230 12.71 30.65 5.99
C ASP A 230 12.13 29.46 6.77
N LYS A 231 10.85 29.10 6.54
CA LYS A 231 10.14 28.05 7.28
C LYS A 231 9.60 26.97 6.36
N ARG A 232 9.42 25.76 6.91
CA ARG A 232 8.74 24.66 6.21
C ARG A 232 7.27 24.59 6.61
N VAL A 233 6.41 24.14 5.70
CA VAL A 233 5.00 23.93 6.03
C VAL A 233 4.84 22.57 6.72
N MET A 234 4.17 22.54 7.87
CA MET A 234 3.74 21.32 8.56
C MET A 234 2.24 21.10 8.34
N LEU A 235 1.88 20.01 7.69
CA LEU A 235 0.49 19.64 7.39
C LEU A 235 -0.12 18.87 8.58
N ILE A 236 -1.29 19.28 9.05
CA ILE A 236 -1.86 18.80 10.32
C ILE A 236 -3.25 18.20 10.16
N ALA A 237 -3.45 17.01 10.74
CA ALA A 237 -4.75 16.42 11.07
C ALA A 237 -5.14 16.80 12.51
N GLU A 238 -5.98 17.83 12.65
CA GLU A 238 -6.30 18.38 13.97
C GLU A 238 -7.37 17.53 14.67
N LYS A 239 -7.17 17.20 15.95
CA LYS A 239 -7.99 16.24 16.72
C LYS A 239 -8.15 14.87 16.07
N GLY A 240 -7.22 14.47 15.21
CA GLY A 240 -7.26 13.19 14.51
C GLY A 240 -5.89 12.62 14.21
N THR A 241 -5.90 11.48 13.54
CA THR A 241 -4.72 10.78 13.04
C THR A 241 -4.52 11.11 11.55
N MET A 242 -3.26 11.40 11.17
CA MET A 242 -2.90 11.65 9.78
C MET A 242 -2.72 10.35 8.99
N GLY A 243 -3.28 10.29 7.78
CA GLY A 243 -3.00 9.25 6.79
C GLY A 243 -3.71 7.91 7.03
N VAL A 244 -4.93 7.89 7.57
CA VAL A 244 -5.70 6.66 7.77
C VAL A 244 -6.18 6.04 6.45
N GLY A 245 -6.42 4.73 6.42
CA GLY A 245 -6.99 4.02 5.27
C GLY A 245 -5.96 3.42 4.30
N SER A 246 -5.99 3.85 3.03
CA SER A 246 -5.25 3.21 1.93
C SER A 246 -3.74 3.43 2.01
N SER A 247 -2.95 2.42 1.62
CA SER A 247 -1.48 2.47 1.52
C SER A 247 -0.92 3.28 0.32
N ARG A 248 -1.75 4.11 -0.33
CA ARG A 248 -1.36 4.80 -1.56
C ARG A 248 -0.24 5.82 -1.30
N MET A 249 0.92 5.58 -1.92
CA MET A 249 2.08 6.47 -1.81
C MET A 249 1.80 7.88 -2.37
N SER A 250 0.86 8.01 -3.30
CA SER A 250 0.42 9.29 -3.86
C SER A 250 -0.02 10.31 -2.80
N GLY A 251 -0.53 9.86 -1.64
CA GLY A 251 -0.88 10.77 -0.53
C GLY A 251 0.34 11.52 0.02
N ILE A 252 1.44 10.82 0.30
CA ILE A 252 2.68 11.46 0.77
C ILE A 252 3.41 12.17 -0.37
N ASN A 253 3.34 11.65 -1.61
CA ASN A 253 3.94 12.31 -2.77
C ASN A 253 3.29 13.68 -2.99
N ASN A 254 1.98 13.81 -2.84
CA ASN A 254 1.30 15.10 -2.89
C ASN A 254 1.73 16.01 -1.73
N ALA A 255 1.80 15.48 -0.50
CA ALA A 255 2.30 16.24 0.65
C ALA A 255 3.73 16.75 0.41
N ALA A 256 4.62 15.94 -0.16
CA ALA A 256 5.98 16.33 -0.51
C ALA A 256 6.02 17.35 -1.67
N LEU A 257 5.17 17.18 -2.69
CA LEU A 257 5.08 18.12 -3.82
C LEU A 257 4.66 19.52 -3.35
N TRP A 258 3.72 19.60 -2.41
CA TRP A 258 3.17 20.87 -1.93
C TRP A 258 3.92 21.47 -0.75
N ALA A 259 4.45 20.66 0.17
CA ALA A 259 5.06 21.13 1.42
C ALA A 259 6.53 20.67 1.64
N GLY A 260 7.06 19.78 0.78
CA GLY A 260 8.43 19.26 0.86
C GLY A 260 9.45 20.07 0.04
N LYS A 261 10.62 19.46 -0.19
CA LYS A 261 11.75 20.02 -0.94
C LYS A 261 11.93 19.28 -2.27
N GLN A 262 12.33 19.98 -3.33
CA GLN A 262 12.66 19.32 -4.60
C GLN A 262 13.97 18.51 -4.44
N ALA A 263 13.96 17.24 -4.83
CA ALA A 263 15.10 16.34 -4.65
C ALA A 263 16.28 16.66 -5.59
N SER A 264 15.97 17.06 -6.82
CA SER A 264 16.96 17.47 -7.82
C SER A 264 16.34 18.46 -8.80
N LYS A 265 17.09 19.50 -9.19
CA LYS A 265 16.68 20.39 -10.29
C LYS A 265 16.62 19.69 -11.65
N TYR A 266 17.30 18.55 -11.80
CA TYR A 266 17.34 17.75 -13.03
C TYR A 266 16.28 16.66 -13.10
N VAL A 267 15.55 16.42 -12.00
CA VAL A 267 14.49 15.41 -11.92
C VAL A 267 13.19 16.11 -11.55
N PRO A 268 12.29 16.33 -12.51
CA PRO A 268 11.09 17.13 -12.29
C PRO A 268 10.07 16.37 -11.42
N PHE A 269 9.33 17.11 -10.59
CA PHE A 269 8.20 16.64 -9.76
C PHE A 269 8.52 15.52 -8.74
N VAL A 270 9.80 15.33 -8.42
CA VAL A 270 10.24 14.45 -7.33
C VAL A 270 10.64 15.32 -6.14
N ASN A 271 9.81 15.30 -5.11
CA ASN A 271 10.01 16.02 -3.86
C ASN A 271 10.16 15.04 -2.69
N TYR A 272 10.82 15.49 -1.63
CA TYR A 272 11.13 14.70 -0.44
C TYR A 272 11.02 15.58 0.83
N ALA A 273 11.23 14.99 1.99
CA ALA A 273 11.21 15.63 3.31
C ALA A 273 9.93 16.41 3.66
N PRO A 274 8.71 15.88 3.43
CA PRO A 274 7.49 16.48 3.96
C PRO A 274 7.46 16.45 5.49
N ILE A 275 6.78 17.42 6.11
CA ILE A 275 6.49 17.40 7.55
C ILE A 275 4.99 17.27 7.73
N VAL A 276 4.56 16.16 8.36
CA VAL A 276 3.16 15.87 8.62
C VAL A 276 2.95 15.60 10.10
N ALA A 277 1.80 15.98 10.63
CA ALA A 277 1.47 15.81 12.03
C ALA A 277 -0.01 15.46 12.22
N GLY A 278 -0.32 14.80 13.34
CA GLY A 278 -1.69 14.61 13.79
C GLY A 278 -1.77 14.77 15.29
N THR A 279 -2.90 15.26 15.80
CA THR A 279 -3.14 15.31 17.26
C THR A 279 -3.01 13.93 17.89
N ASN A 280 -3.47 12.90 17.19
CA ASN A 280 -3.42 11.49 17.60
C ASN A 280 -2.37 10.70 16.79
N GLY A 281 -1.29 11.36 16.35
CA GLY A 281 -0.21 10.73 15.60
C GLY A 281 -0.49 10.47 14.13
N ILE A 282 0.33 9.58 13.56
CA ILE A 282 0.32 9.19 12.15
C ILE A 282 -0.05 7.71 12.05
N SER A 283 -0.83 7.32 11.05
CA SER A 283 -1.16 5.91 10.85
C SER A 283 0.10 5.07 10.55
N PRO A 284 0.17 3.80 10.98
CA PRO A 284 1.41 3.01 10.88
C PRO A 284 1.93 2.78 9.46
N ILE A 285 1.04 2.65 8.47
CA ILE A 285 1.45 2.49 7.05
C ILE A 285 1.94 3.83 6.51
N PHE A 286 1.21 4.91 6.79
CA PHE A 286 1.58 6.24 6.31
C PHE A 286 2.90 6.72 6.93
N MET A 287 3.18 6.38 8.19
CA MET A 287 4.48 6.66 8.84
C MET A 287 5.64 5.98 8.12
N THR A 288 5.48 4.72 7.67
CA THR A 288 6.49 4.05 6.83
C THR A 288 6.72 4.84 5.54
N THR A 289 5.65 5.32 4.89
CA THR A 289 5.77 6.12 3.66
C THR A 289 6.41 7.50 3.89
N VAL A 290 6.19 8.12 5.06
CA VAL A 290 6.91 9.33 5.47
C VAL A 290 8.42 9.05 5.50
N GLY A 291 8.85 7.93 6.10
CA GLY A 291 10.25 7.50 6.12
C GLY A 291 10.84 7.22 4.73
N VAL A 292 10.06 6.61 3.83
CA VAL A 292 10.45 6.41 2.41
C VAL A 292 10.84 7.73 1.74
N THR A 293 10.12 8.81 2.04
CA THR A 293 10.40 10.15 1.48
C THR A 293 11.37 10.99 2.33
N GLY A 294 11.98 10.43 3.38
CA GLY A 294 12.85 11.16 4.31
C GLY A 294 12.12 12.28 5.08
N GLY A 295 10.81 12.14 5.26
CA GLY A 295 9.96 13.11 5.96
C GLY A 295 9.96 12.96 7.48
N ILE A 296 9.24 13.86 8.14
CA ILE A 296 9.05 13.88 9.61
C ILE A 296 7.55 13.71 9.90
N GLY A 297 7.20 12.68 10.68
CA GLY A 297 5.85 12.44 11.16
C GLY A 297 5.77 12.72 12.66
N ILE A 298 4.87 13.60 13.10
CA ILE A 298 4.77 14.04 14.50
C ILE A 298 3.42 13.65 15.13
N ASP A 299 3.48 13.10 16.34
CA ASP A 299 2.34 12.90 17.23
C ASP A 299 2.23 14.09 18.20
N LEU A 300 1.36 15.05 17.88
CA LEU A 300 1.33 16.36 18.55
C LEU A 300 0.88 16.24 20.01
N LYS A 301 -0.13 15.41 20.31
CA LYS A 301 -0.76 15.35 21.64
C LYS A 301 -1.16 16.73 22.18
N ASN A 302 -1.53 17.65 21.29
CA ASN A 302 -1.92 19.02 21.61
C ASN A 302 -3.28 19.09 22.34
N TRP A 303 -4.04 18.00 22.36
CA TRP A 303 -5.26 17.85 23.14
C TRP A 303 -5.13 16.76 24.21
N THR A 304 -5.68 16.99 25.40
CA THR A 304 -5.73 15.99 26.47
C THR A 304 -7.08 15.89 27.15
N LYS A 305 -7.39 14.70 27.69
CA LYS A 305 -8.62 14.47 28.45
C LYS A 305 -8.60 15.31 29.73
N LYS A 306 -9.62 16.14 29.91
CA LYS A 306 -9.85 16.90 31.14
C LYS A 306 -10.20 15.94 32.27
N LEU A 307 -9.43 15.95 33.35
CA LEU A 307 -9.65 15.08 34.50
C LEU A 307 -10.47 15.80 35.59
N GLY A 308 -11.36 15.06 36.24
CA GLY A 308 -12.08 15.47 37.44
C GLY A 308 -11.20 15.42 38.67
N SER A 309 -11.73 15.86 39.81
CA SER A 309 -11.03 15.82 41.10
C SER A 309 -10.73 14.39 41.60
N ASP A 310 -11.35 13.38 41.00
CA ASP A 310 -11.13 11.95 41.24
C ASP A 310 -10.09 11.32 40.30
N GLY A 311 -9.47 12.12 39.42
CA GLY A 311 -8.49 11.65 38.44
C GLY A 311 -9.10 10.93 37.24
N LYS A 312 -10.43 10.87 37.12
CA LYS A 312 -11.11 10.27 35.97
C LYS A 312 -11.44 11.33 34.91
N PRO A 313 -11.48 10.97 33.62
CA PRO A 313 -11.92 11.89 32.57
C PRO A 313 -13.33 12.41 32.86
N ILE A 314 -13.51 13.74 32.80
CA ILE A 314 -14.83 14.36 32.80
C ILE A 314 -15.49 13.97 31.48
N VAL A 315 -16.63 13.30 31.56
CA VAL A 315 -17.40 12.92 30.36
C VAL A 315 -18.51 13.94 30.08
N ASN A 316 -18.79 14.19 28.81
CA ASN A 316 -19.90 15.00 28.35
C ASN A 316 -21.22 14.18 28.36
N ASN A 317 -22.31 14.81 27.92
CA ASN A 317 -23.65 14.19 27.92
C ASN A 317 -23.74 12.95 26.99
N ASP A 318 -22.80 12.81 26.06
CA ASP A 318 -22.73 11.70 25.11
C ASP A 318 -21.76 10.60 25.60
N GLY A 319 -21.31 10.67 26.86
CA GLY A 319 -20.39 9.70 27.46
C GLY A 319 -18.91 9.89 27.08
N ASN A 320 -18.57 10.96 26.37
CA ASN A 320 -17.22 11.17 25.82
C ASN A 320 -16.36 12.07 26.72
N PRO A 321 -15.05 11.79 26.89
CA PRO A 321 -14.13 12.67 27.59
C PRO A 321 -14.13 14.09 27.01
N VAL A 322 -14.25 15.09 27.89
CA VAL A 322 -14.04 16.51 27.54
C VAL A 322 -12.55 16.72 27.30
N LEU A 323 -12.17 17.32 26.17
CA LEU A 323 -10.77 17.60 25.84
C LEU A 323 -10.39 19.05 26.20
N GLU A 324 -9.12 19.25 26.53
CA GLU A 324 -8.48 20.55 26.78
C GLU A 324 -7.25 20.70 25.88
N GLU A 325 -7.15 21.83 25.18
CA GLU A 325 -6.03 22.20 24.32
C GLU A 325 -4.84 22.66 25.17
N LYS A 326 -3.66 22.09 24.93
CA LYS A 326 -2.42 22.43 25.62
C LYS A 326 -1.66 23.55 24.94
N TYR A 327 -1.62 23.52 23.62
CA TYR A 327 -0.96 24.50 22.78
C TYR A 327 -1.63 24.50 21.40
N SER A 328 -1.59 25.65 20.73
CA SER A 328 -2.28 25.83 19.46
C SER A 328 -1.43 25.38 18.28
N VAL A 329 -2.10 24.83 17.28
CA VAL A 329 -1.54 24.51 15.96
C VAL A 329 -2.40 25.07 14.83
N GLU A 330 -3.18 26.12 15.10
CA GLU A 330 -4.00 26.83 14.12
C GLU A 330 -3.18 27.22 12.88
N THR A 331 -3.80 27.24 11.70
CA THR A 331 -3.09 27.58 10.46
C THR A 331 -2.37 28.92 10.58
N GLY A 332 -1.05 28.92 10.34
CA GLY A 332 -0.18 30.08 10.46
C GLY A 332 0.62 30.16 11.76
N THR A 333 0.39 29.27 12.74
CA THR A 333 1.24 29.17 13.94
C THR A 333 2.67 28.80 13.55
N VAL A 334 3.65 29.49 14.13
CA VAL A 334 5.08 29.21 13.95
C VAL A 334 5.58 28.39 15.12
N LEU A 335 6.27 27.30 14.82
CA LEU A 335 6.87 26.38 15.80
C LEU A 335 8.30 26.04 15.39
N THR A 336 9.09 25.52 16.32
CA THR A 336 10.46 25.05 16.07
C THR A 336 10.60 23.58 16.44
N ILE A 337 11.04 22.75 15.50
CA ILE A 337 11.43 21.37 15.76
C ILE A 337 12.93 21.38 16.06
N ASN A 338 13.29 21.04 17.29
CA ASN A 338 14.67 20.84 17.71
C ASN A 338 15.11 19.39 17.45
N THR A 339 15.91 19.27 16.40
CA THR A 339 16.80 18.18 15.96
C THR A 339 17.43 17.31 17.01
N LYS A 340 18.00 17.99 18.00
CA LYS A 340 19.07 17.50 18.85
C LYS A 340 18.53 17.06 20.21
N ASP A 341 17.60 17.84 20.74
CA ASP A 341 16.92 17.58 22.01
C ASP A 341 15.59 16.82 21.80
N HIS A 342 15.21 16.59 20.54
CA HIS A 342 13.96 15.96 20.13
C HIS A 342 12.72 16.62 20.74
N LYS A 343 12.64 17.94 20.61
CA LYS A 343 11.53 18.76 21.15
C LYS A 343 10.80 19.52 20.06
N LEU A 344 9.49 19.66 20.22
CA LEU A 344 8.71 20.69 19.55
C LEU A 344 8.59 21.87 20.50
N CYS A 345 8.99 23.05 20.04
CA CYS A 345 9.00 24.28 20.82
C CYS A 345 8.15 25.37 20.16
N ASP A 346 7.89 26.44 20.91
CA ASP A 346 7.31 27.68 20.39
C ASP A 346 8.19 28.36 19.32
N GLU A 347 7.72 29.49 18.78
CA GLU A 347 8.40 30.23 17.70
C GLU A 347 9.85 30.61 18.07
N ASN A 348 10.11 30.96 19.34
CA ASN A 348 11.42 31.42 19.79
C ASN A 348 12.34 30.27 20.26
N GLY A 349 11.79 29.07 20.46
CA GLY A 349 12.51 27.94 21.04
C GLY A 349 12.66 28.04 22.57
N ASP A 350 11.93 28.95 23.22
CA ASP A 350 12.04 29.24 24.65
C ASP A 350 11.16 28.30 25.48
N GLU A 351 10.01 27.86 24.93
CA GLU A 351 9.06 26.96 25.59
C GLU A 351 8.99 25.61 24.89
N GLU A 352 9.32 24.54 25.61
CA GLU A 352 9.11 23.16 25.17
C GLU A 352 7.61 22.82 25.23
N LEU A 353 7.01 22.55 24.06
CA LEU A 353 5.59 22.19 23.97
C LEU A 353 5.41 20.69 24.16
N MET A 354 6.26 19.86 23.52
CA MET A 354 6.20 18.41 23.67
C MET A 354 7.47 17.66 23.19
N ASP A 355 7.57 16.39 23.58
CA ASP A 355 8.65 15.46 23.19
C ASP A 355 8.34 14.73 21.88
N ILE A 356 9.22 14.87 20.89
CA ILE A 356 9.11 14.23 19.56
C ILE A 356 10.15 13.13 19.34
N SER A 357 10.71 12.53 20.39
CA SER A 357 11.78 11.52 20.26
C SER A 357 11.38 10.32 19.39
N ALA A 358 10.10 9.95 19.38
CA ALA A 358 9.58 8.87 18.53
C ALA A 358 9.75 9.17 17.02
N SER A 359 9.77 10.44 16.62
CA SER A 359 9.99 10.87 15.23
C SER A 359 11.47 10.76 14.81
N PHE A 360 12.39 10.71 15.76
CA PHE A 360 13.85 10.74 15.55
C PHE A 360 14.55 9.49 16.10
N SER A 361 13.94 8.31 15.90
CA SER A 361 14.66 7.05 16.11
C SER A 361 15.96 7.05 15.28
N PRO A 362 16.99 6.26 15.65
CA PRO A 362 18.23 6.21 14.89
C PRO A 362 17.99 5.94 13.41
N GLN A 363 17.11 4.99 13.08
CA GLN A 363 16.73 4.67 11.70
C GLN A 363 16.02 5.82 10.99
N ASN A 364 15.06 6.50 11.64
CA ASN A 364 14.37 7.65 11.03
C ASN A 364 15.36 8.78 10.72
N THR A 365 16.32 9.03 11.62
CA THR A 365 17.38 10.02 11.42
C THR A 365 18.26 9.67 10.22
N GLU A 366 18.59 8.39 10.01
CA GLU A 366 19.31 7.94 8.80
C GLU A 366 18.50 8.19 7.53
N PHE A 367 17.20 7.88 7.55
CA PHE A 367 16.32 8.12 6.40
C PHE A 367 16.22 9.61 6.07
N MET A 368 16.09 10.47 7.08
CA MET A 368 16.10 11.93 6.90
C MET A 368 17.43 12.40 6.30
N LYS A 369 18.57 11.91 6.81
CA LYS A 369 19.92 12.24 6.31
C LYS A 369 20.13 11.79 4.86
N ALA A 370 19.68 10.59 4.52
CA ALA A 370 19.80 10.02 3.19
C ALA A 370 18.76 10.55 2.19
N GLY A 371 17.76 11.30 2.66
CA GLY A 371 16.64 11.77 1.84
C GLY A 371 15.62 10.69 1.49
N GLY A 372 15.62 9.56 2.20
CA GLY A 372 14.72 8.43 2.02
C GLY A 372 15.30 7.10 2.48
N SER A 373 14.44 6.10 2.66
CA SER A 373 14.85 4.79 3.20
C SER A 373 15.63 3.92 2.21
N TYR A 374 15.36 4.03 0.90
CA TYR A 374 15.98 3.15 -0.09
C TYR A 374 17.51 3.24 -0.10
N ALA A 375 18.04 4.46 -0.02
CA ALA A 375 19.49 4.69 -0.07
C ALA A 375 20.20 4.09 1.15
N VAL A 376 19.54 4.09 2.31
CA VAL A 376 20.04 3.45 3.53
C VAL A 376 20.06 1.94 3.39
N GLU A 377 18.98 1.34 2.91
CA GLU A 377 18.87 -0.12 2.79
C GLU A 377 19.84 -0.69 1.74
N PHE A 378 19.93 -0.04 0.57
CA PHE A 378 20.95 -0.39 -0.44
C PHE A 378 22.37 -0.12 0.06
N GLY A 379 22.59 0.98 0.79
CA GLY A 379 23.88 1.31 1.40
C GLY A 379 24.38 0.25 2.37
N LYS A 380 23.50 -0.28 3.25
CA LYS A 380 23.82 -1.40 4.15
C LYS A 380 24.29 -2.63 3.38
N LYS A 381 23.56 -3.01 2.31
CA LYS A 381 23.92 -4.16 1.45
C LYS A 381 25.26 -3.94 0.75
N LEU A 382 25.48 -2.73 0.20
CA LEU A 382 26.70 -2.37 -0.52
C LEU A 382 27.93 -2.36 0.39
N GLN A 383 27.79 -1.85 1.61
CA GLN A 383 28.87 -1.84 2.60
C GLN A 383 29.28 -3.26 3.01
N ALA A 384 28.30 -4.11 3.30
CA ALA A 384 28.53 -5.52 3.63
C ALA A 384 29.21 -6.27 2.48
N TYR A 385 28.75 -6.04 1.26
CA TYR A 385 29.38 -6.57 0.04
C TYR A 385 30.84 -6.15 -0.09
N ALA A 386 31.13 -4.85 0.00
CA ALA A 386 32.48 -4.32 -0.17
C ALA A 386 33.46 -4.84 0.89
N ALA A 387 33.03 -4.88 2.16
CA ALA A 387 33.83 -5.43 3.26
C ALA A 387 34.17 -6.91 3.02
N SER A 388 33.18 -7.71 2.61
CA SER A 388 33.36 -9.12 2.26
C SER A 388 34.33 -9.31 1.10
N THR A 389 34.19 -8.52 0.02
CA THR A 389 35.06 -8.60 -1.17
C THR A 389 36.50 -8.23 -0.86
N LEU A 390 36.73 -7.26 0.04
CA LEU A 390 38.05 -6.86 0.51
C LEU A 390 38.64 -7.80 1.58
N GLY A 391 37.83 -8.70 2.15
CA GLY A 391 38.24 -9.58 3.25
C GLY A 391 38.50 -8.82 4.57
N VAL A 392 37.79 -7.71 4.80
CA VAL A 392 37.89 -6.90 6.02
C VAL A 392 36.64 -7.07 6.89
N GLU A 393 36.76 -6.77 8.18
CA GLU A 393 35.62 -6.75 9.09
C GLU A 393 34.65 -5.61 8.72
N LEU A 394 33.35 -5.91 8.70
CA LEU A 394 32.31 -4.91 8.44
C LEU A 394 32.21 -3.93 9.62
N GLN A 395 32.57 -2.67 9.37
CA GLN A 395 32.35 -1.56 10.31
C GLN A 395 31.16 -0.75 9.81
N SER A 396 29.94 -1.12 10.26
CA SER A 396 28.72 -0.44 9.84
C SER A 396 28.76 1.05 10.21
N VAL A 397 28.46 1.92 9.25
CA VAL A 397 28.23 3.36 9.50
C VAL A 397 26.80 3.64 9.95
N PHE A 398 25.92 2.66 9.79
CA PHE A 398 24.53 2.71 10.19
C PHE A 398 24.39 2.30 11.65
N ALA A 399 23.41 2.91 12.32
CA ALA A 399 22.99 2.63 13.67
C ALA A 399 22.74 1.12 13.85
N PRO A 400 23.22 0.54 14.97
CA PRO A 400 22.93 -0.84 15.27
C PRO A 400 21.42 -1.02 15.48
N SER A 401 20.88 -2.12 14.97
CA SER A 401 19.51 -2.54 15.25
C SER A 401 19.31 -2.71 16.76
N GLU A 402 18.17 -2.24 17.26
CA GLU A 402 17.72 -2.61 18.60
C GLU A 402 17.36 -4.10 18.60
N GLU A 403 17.99 -4.89 19.46
CA GLU A 403 17.72 -6.33 19.58
C GLU A 403 17.27 -6.63 21.01
N LEU A 404 16.05 -7.15 21.14
CA LEU A 404 15.43 -7.49 22.41
C LEU A 404 15.28 -9.01 22.51
N SER A 405 15.75 -9.57 23.62
CA SER A 405 15.59 -10.99 23.96
C SER A 405 15.21 -11.11 25.44
N HIS A 406 14.26 -12.00 25.74
CA HIS A 406 13.76 -12.26 27.09
C HIS A 406 13.93 -13.73 27.48
N ASP A 407 14.89 -14.00 28.37
CA ASP A 407 15.18 -15.35 28.86
C ASP A 407 13.94 -16.00 29.50
N GLY A 408 13.61 -17.22 29.06
CA GLY A 408 12.49 -18.00 29.59
C GLY A 408 11.09 -17.57 29.09
N GLN A 409 11.00 -16.60 28.19
CA GLN A 409 9.76 -16.20 27.52
C GLN A 409 9.62 -16.92 26.17
N GLY A 410 8.46 -17.52 25.92
CA GLY A 410 8.14 -18.13 24.64
C GLY A 410 7.86 -17.10 23.55
N LEU A 411 7.73 -17.55 22.30
CA LEU A 411 7.45 -16.71 21.14
C LEU A 411 5.98 -16.77 20.73
N THR A 412 5.40 -15.62 20.40
CA THR A 412 4.12 -15.57 19.65
C THR A 412 4.29 -16.21 18.27
N ALA A 413 3.20 -16.50 17.56
CA ALA A 413 3.30 -17.08 16.21
C ALA A 413 4.05 -16.12 15.26
N VAL A 414 3.80 -14.83 15.39
CA VAL A 414 4.49 -13.78 14.62
C VAL A 414 5.98 -13.75 14.94
N GLU A 415 6.36 -13.73 16.23
CA GLU A 415 7.77 -13.74 16.63
C GLU A 415 8.49 -14.97 16.07
N LYS A 416 7.84 -16.15 16.03
CA LYS A 416 8.38 -17.35 15.39
C LYS A 416 8.60 -17.16 13.88
N ILE A 417 7.64 -16.58 13.17
CA ILE A 417 7.78 -16.27 11.74
C ILE A 417 8.96 -15.34 11.50
N PHE A 418 9.07 -14.26 12.28
CA PHE A 418 10.16 -13.29 12.12
C PHE A 418 11.53 -13.94 12.38
N ASN A 419 11.67 -14.70 13.48
CA ASN A 419 12.91 -15.41 13.80
C ASN A 419 13.31 -16.45 12.72
N ASN A 420 12.32 -17.08 12.09
CA ASN A 420 12.54 -18.02 10.98
C ASN A 420 13.06 -17.32 9.72
N ASN A 421 12.64 -16.07 9.48
CA ASN A 421 12.92 -15.34 8.24
C ASN A 421 14.02 -14.27 8.38
N LEU A 422 14.74 -14.19 9.50
CA LEU A 422 15.85 -13.23 9.69
C LEU A 422 16.94 -13.34 8.61
N VAL A 423 17.41 -12.20 8.11
CA VAL A 423 18.52 -12.08 7.16
C VAL A 423 19.69 -11.28 7.76
N GLY A 424 20.87 -11.89 7.83
CA GLY A 424 22.09 -11.27 8.38
C GLY A 424 22.74 -12.12 9.47
N SER A 425 23.80 -11.61 10.11
CA SER A 425 24.48 -12.31 11.20
C SER A 425 23.59 -12.33 12.45
N LYS A 426 23.08 -13.51 12.80
CA LYS A 426 22.34 -13.73 14.05
C LYS A 426 23.30 -13.51 15.23
N LYS A 427 22.99 -12.58 16.13
CA LYS A 427 23.49 -12.71 17.51
C LYS A 427 22.88 -13.98 18.12
N GLU A 428 23.56 -14.58 19.08
CA GLU A 428 23.03 -15.76 19.78
C GLU A 428 21.75 -15.40 20.53
N GLY A 429 20.62 -16.04 20.22
CA GLY A 429 19.34 -15.83 20.92
C GLY A 429 18.12 -15.86 20.01
N VAL A 430 16.93 -15.82 20.62
CA VAL A 430 15.66 -15.53 19.94
C VAL A 430 15.34 -14.05 20.13
N LEU A 431 14.77 -13.42 19.11
CA LEU A 431 14.37 -12.02 19.16
C LEU A 431 12.88 -11.89 19.49
N HIS A 432 12.54 -10.92 20.32
CA HIS A 432 11.17 -10.61 20.74
C HIS A 432 10.69 -9.29 20.12
N ALA A 433 9.39 -9.01 20.26
CA ALA A 433 8.75 -7.77 19.83
C ALA A 433 9.55 -6.51 20.27
N GLY A 434 9.63 -5.53 19.38
CA GLY A 434 10.44 -4.32 19.51
C GLY A 434 11.86 -4.44 18.93
N SER A 435 12.32 -5.65 18.59
CA SER A 435 13.61 -5.81 17.90
C SER A 435 13.53 -5.30 16.46
N ASP A 436 14.45 -4.44 16.04
CA ASP A 436 14.64 -4.03 14.65
C ASP A 436 15.31 -5.15 13.86
N VAL A 437 14.60 -5.68 12.86
CA VAL A 437 15.10 -6.82 12.10
C VAL A 437 14.94 -6.62 10.61
N ARG A 438 15.81 -7.29 9.87
CA ARG A 438 15.67 -7.49 8.43
C ARG A 438 15.22 -8.91 8.18
N VAL A 439 14.13 -9.06 7.44
CA VAL A 439 13.49 -10.35 7.18
C VAL A 439 13.30 -10.60 5.69
N LYS A 440 13.37 -11.87 5.30
CA LYS A 440 12.98 -12.33 3.98
C LYS A 440 11.47 -12.07 3.77
N VAL A 441 11.12 -11.63 2.57
CA VAL A 441 9.74 -11.48 2.11
C VAL A 441 9.47 -12.56 1.08
N ASN A 442 8.50 -13.44 1.34
CA ASN A 442 8.26 -14.62 0.53
C ASN A 442 7.32 -14.31 -0.64
N ILE A 443 6.19 -13.66 -0.36
CA ILE A 443 5.17 -13.33 -1.36
C ILE A 443 5.00 -11.82 -1.45
N VAL A 444 4.97 -11.30 -2.69
CA VAL A 444 4.74 -9.87 -2.94
C VAL A 444 3.54 -9.61 -3.85
N GLY A 445 2.61 -8.77 -3.41
CA GLY A 445 1.43 -8.39 -4.17
C GLY A 445 1.44 -6.96 -4.69
N SER A 446 0.97 -6.75 -5.92
CA SER A 446 0.72 -5.44 -6.51
C SER A 446 -0.64 -5.39 -7.23
N GLN A 447 -1.31 -4.23 -7.16
CA GLN A 447 -2.59 -3.99 -7.83
C GLN A 447 -2.50 -2.81 -8.80
N ASP A 448 -3.52 -2.61 -9.63
CA ASP A 448 -3.48 -1.74 -10.81
C ASP A 448 -3.61 -0.23 -10.56
N THR A 449 -3.94 0.18 -9.33
CA THR A 449 -3.98 1.59 -8.92
C THR A 449 -2.78 2.03 -8.09
N THR A 450 -2.02 1.10 -7.52
CA THR A 450 -0.73 1.33 -6.83
C THR A 450 0.46 0.80 -7.63
N GLY A 451 0.21 -0.12 -8.56
CA GLY A 451 1.20 -0.72 -9.45
C GLY A 451 1.95 0.30 -10.30
N PRO A 452 1.30 1.29 -10.94
CA PRO A 452 2.01 2.32 -11.68
C PRO A 452 3.01 3.12 -10.81
N MET A 453 2.66 3.40 -9.55
CA MET A 453 3.61 4.02 -8.61
C MET A 453 4.71 3.05 -8.21
N THR A 454 4.38 1.77 -8.00
CA THR A 454 5.38 0.73 -7.70
C THR A 454 6.40 0.61 -8.83
N VAL A 455 5.97 0.71 -10.10
CA VAL A 455 6.86 0.81 -11.26
C VAL A 455 7.79 2.02 -11.14
N GLN A 456 7.26 3.20 -10.84
CA GLN A 456 8.10 4.40 -10.68
C GLN A 456 9.14 4.25 -9.57
N GLU A 457 8.79 3.62 -8.45
CA GLU A 457 9.74 3.37 -7.36
C GLU A 457 10.78 2.32 -7.75
N LEU A 458 10.40 1.25 -8.47
CA LEU A 458 11.34 0.28 -9.05
C LEU A 458 12.30 0.95 -10.03
N GLU A 459 11.78 1.80 -10.93
CA GLU A 459 12.59 2.56 -11.88
C GLU A 459 13.53 3.54 -11.18
N ALA A 460 13.08 4.23 -10.14
CA ALA A 460 13.89 5.15 -9.35
C ALA A 460 15.01 4.45 -8.57
N MET A 461 14.77 3.23 -8.09
CA MET A 461 15.80 2.34 -7.53
C MET A 461 16.64 1.63 -8.60
N ALA A 462 16.34 1.86 -9.87
CA ALA A 462 16.94 1.20 -11.02
C ALA A 462 16.87 -0.33 -11.02
N ALA A 463 15.80 -0.88 -10.43
CA ALA A 463 15.53 -2.30 -10.43
C ALA A 463 15.04 -2.76 -11.82
N THR A 464 15.64 -3.82 -12.36
CA THR A 464 15.27 -4.36 -13.68
C THR A 464 14.65 -5.75 -13.62
N VAL A 465 14.91 -6.50 -12.55
CA VAL A 465 14.42 -7.87 -12.34
C VAL A 465 14.07 -8.07 -10.87
N ILE A 466 13.07 -8.92 -10.64
CA ILE A 466 12.68 -9.36 -9.30
C ILE A 466 13.81 -10.14 -8.61
N SER A 467 13.97 -9.92 -7.31
CA SER A 467 14.92 -10.66 -6.48
C SER A 467 14.61 -12.17 -6.52
N PRO A 468 15.62 -13.04 -6.75
CA PRO A 468 15.43 -14.49 -6.75
C PRO A 468 15.08 -15.06 -5.36
N VAL A 469 15.18 -14.23 -4.31
CA VAL A 469 14.82 -14.61 -2.94
C VAL A 469 13.29 -14.66 -2.76
N VAL A 470 12.54 -13.87 -3.53
CA VAL A 470 11.07 -13.84 -3.49
C VAL A 470 10.52 -15.16 -4.03
N ASP A 471 9.68 -15.84 -3.25
CA ASP A 471 9.11 -17.14 -3.62
C ASP A 471 7.98 -17.02 -4.66
N GLY A 472 7.23 -15.91 -4.63
CA GLY A 472 6.14 -15.63 -5.56
C GLY A 472 5.73 -14.17 -5.57
N ALA A 473 5.31 -13.64 -6.73
CA ALA A 473 4.81 -12.28 -6.82
C ALA A 473 3.74 -12.12 -7.91
N TYR A 474 2.73 -11.30 -7.63
CA TYR A 474 1.55 -11.14 -8.48
C TYR A 474 1.13 -9.69 -8.68
N GLN A 475 0.87 -9.31 -9.94
CA GLN A 475 0.26 -8.05 -10.34
C GLN A 475 -1.18 -8.29 -10.83
N SER A 476 -2.16 -7.75 -10.10
CA SER A 476 -3.59 -7.82 -10.47
C SER A 476 -4.07 -6.63 -11.29
N GLY A 477 -5.22 -6.78 -11.95
CA GLY A 477 -5.94 -5.76 -12.73
C GLY A 477 -7.35 -5.48 -12.20
N CYS A 478 -7.57 -5.57 -10.88
CA CYS A 478 -8.90 -5.70 -10.28
C CYS A 478 -9.62 -4.38 -9.94
N HIS A 479 -8.90 -3.28 -9.76
CA HIS A 479 -9.48 -1.98 -9.35
C HIS A 479 -9.93 -1.12 -10.53
N THR A 480 -9.44 -1.39 -11.73
CA THR A 480 -9.81 -0.73 -12.98
C THR A 480 -10.62 -1.66 -13.90
N ALA A 481 -11.11 -2.78 -13.33
CA ALA A 481 -11.77 -3.86 -14.06
C ALA A 481 -13.21 -3.54 -14.50
N SER A 482 -13.94 -2.75 -13.70
CA SER A 482 -15.38 -2.52 -13.90
C SER A 482 -15.65 -1.72 -15.16
N VAL A 483 -14.78 -0.74 -15.42
CA VAL A 483 -14.89 0.18 -16.56
C VAL A 483 -13.58 0.18 -17.34
N TRP A 484 -13.66 -0.20 -18.61
CA TRP A 484 -12.52 -0.33 -19.52
C TRP A 484 -12.40 0.91 -20.42
N ASP A 485 -12.32 2.09 -19.81
CA ASP A 485 -12.21 3.39 -20.50
C ASP A 485 -10.82 3.60 -21.16
N GLU A 486 -10.65 4.70 -21.89
CA GLU A 486 -9.37 5.05 -22.54
C GLU A 486 -8.19 5.07 -21.57
N LYS A 487 -8.42 5.48 -20.31
CA LYS A 487 -7.38 5.56 -19.27
C LYS A 487 -6.95 4.16 -18.82
N ALA A 488 -7.90 3.26 -18.56
CA ALA A 488 -7.63 1.87 -18.23
C ALA A 488 -6.96 1.13 -19.40
N GLN A 489 -7.41 1.40 -20.63
CA GLN A 489 -6.82 0.86 -21.86
C GLN A 489 -5.36 1.29 -22.07
N ALA A 490 -5.00 2.53 -21.71
CA ALA A 490 -3.64 3.01 -21.79
C ALA A 490 -2.75 2.47 -20.65
N ASN A 491 -3.22 2.55 -19.40
CA ASN A 491 -2.39 2.31 -18.23
C ASN A 491 -2.21 0.82 -17.90
N THR A 492 -3.28 0.03 -17.92
CA THR A 492 -3.25 -1.35 -17.42
C THR A 492 -2.37 -2.27 -18.30
N PRO A 493 -2.42 -2.24 -19.64
CA PRO A 493 -1.50 -3.02 -20.47
C PRO A 493 -0.03 -2.61 -20.29
N LYS A 494 0.27 -1.31 -20.17
CA LYS A 494 1.62 -0.80 -19.92
C LYS A 494 2.16 -1.35 -18.59
N LEU A 495 1.36 -1.28 -17.52
CA LEU A 495 1.70 -1.82 -16.21
C LEU A 495 1.97 -3.33 -16.26
N MET A 496 1.07 -4.10 -16.89
CA MET A 496 1.19 -5.55 -16.97
C MET A 496 2.42 -5.98 -17.76
N ALA A 497 2.72 -5.30 -18.87
CA ALA A 497 3.92 -5.57 -19.65
C ALA A 497 5.20 -5.30 -18.85
N PHE A 498 5.25 -4.18 -18.10
CA PHE A 498 6.40 -3.89 -17.23
C PHE A 498 6.56 -4.96 -16.15
N MET A 499 5.50 -5.24 -15.37
CA MET A 499 5.57 -6.18 -14.24
C MET A 499 5.88 -7.61 -14.68
N ASN A 500 5.35 -8.05 -15.83
CA ASN A 500 5.69 -9.34 -16.42
C ASN A 500 7.17 -9.41 -16.82
N LYS A 501 7.68 -8.37 -17.51
CA LYS A 501 9.10 -8.27 -17.89
C LYS A 501 10.02 -8.24 -16.66
N PHE A 502 9.59 -7.58 -15.59
CA PHE A 502 10.32 -7.53 -14.33
C PHE A 502 10.36 -8.89 -13.62
N GLY A 503 9.35 -9.76 -13.85
CA GLY A 503 9.35 -11.16 -13.42
C GLY A 503 8.11 -11.60 -12.63
N LEU A 504 7.11 -10.74 -12.45
CA LEU A 504 5.87 -11.08 -11.74
C LEU A 504 4.96 -11.95 -12.61
N ILE A 505 4.13 -12.76 -11.96
CA ILE A 505 2.92 -13.30 -12.57
C ILE A 505 1.92 -12.15 -12.70
N THR A 506 1.25 -12.03 -13.84
CA THR A 506 0.36 -10.90 -14.12
C THR A 506 -1.05 -11.36 -14.44
N GLY A 507 -2.07 -10.63 -13.98
CA GLY A 507 -3.47 -10.92 -14.30
C GLY A 507 -3.79 -10.77 -15.78
N ARG A 508 -2.95 -10.09 -16.56
CA ARG A 508 -3.04 -10.04 -18.03
C ARG A 508 -1.69 -10.37 -18.64
N ASP A 509 -1.69 -11.26 -19.61
CA ASP A 509 -0.50 -11.54 -20.41
C ASP A 509 -0.24 -10.40 -21.42
N PRO A 510 0.96 -9.80 -21.46
CA PRO A 510 1.34 -8.91 -22.54
C PRO A 510 1.31 -9.57 -23.93
N ASN A 511 1.41 -10.90 -24.03
CA ASN A 511 1.41 -11.64 -25.31
C ASN A 511 0.05 -12.28 -25.66
N ALA A 512 -0.99 -12.06 -24.85
CA ALA A 512 -2.35 -12.60 -25.04
C ALA A 512 -2.45 -14.14 -25.14
N ILE A 513 -1.57 -14.88 -24.46
CA ILE A 513 -1.61 -16.34 -24.30
C ILE A 513 -2.82 -16.78 -23.46
N TYR A 514 -3.14 -16.02 -22.40
CA TYR A 514 -4.33 -16.22 -21.57
C TYR A 514 -5.21 -14.98 -21.50
N SER A 515 -6.50 -15.20 -21.24
CA SER A 515 -7.49 -14.13 -21.10
C SER A 515 -7.18 -13.26 -19.88
N PRO A 516 -7.41 -11.93 -19.96
CA PRO A 516 -7.23 -11.04 -18.82
C PRO A 516 -8.09 -11.47 -17.63
N LEU A 517 -7.45 -11.75 -16.51
CA LEU A 517 -8.07 -11.95 -15.22
C LEU A 517 -8.15 -10.62 -14.48
N THR A 518 -9.35 -10.31 -13.99
CA THR A 518 -9.62 -9.13 -13.17
C THR A 518 -9.88 -9.49 -11.70
N ASP A 519 -9.44 -10.69 -11.32
CA ASP A 519 -9.59 -11.27 -9.99
C ASP A 519 -9.04 -10.33 -8.90
N VAL A 520 -9.82 -10.16 -7.85
CA VAL A 520 -9.44 -9.37 -6.67
C VAL A 520 -8.12 -9.90 -6.12
N ILE A 521 -7.12 -9.02 -6.07
CA ILE A 521 -5.73 -9.34 -5.73
C ILE A 521 -5.59 -10.30 -4.54
N HIS A 522 -6.33 -10.05 -3.47
CA HIS A 522 -6.19 -10.78 -2.22
C HIS A 522 -6.63 -12.24 -2.31
N LYS A 523 -7.57 -12.57 -3.20
CA LYS A 523 -7.96 -13.97 -3.41
C LYS A 523 -6.81 -14.75 -4.03
N VAL A 524 -6.20 -14.18 -5.07
CA VAL A 524 -5.04 -14.78 -5.72
C VAL A 524 -3.85 -14.86 -4.75
N LEU A 525 -3.54 -13.78 -4.02
CA LEU A 525 -2.45 -13.81 -3.04
C LEU A 525 -2.67 -14.82 -1.92
N ASN A 526 -3.91 -15.02 -1.46
CA ASN A 526 -4.21 -16.02 -0.45
C ASN A 526 -3.94 -17.43 -0.99
N ASP A 527 -4.20 -17.68 -2.28
CA ASP A 527 -3.83 -18.94 -2.93
C ASP A 527 -2.31 -19.07 -3.09
N LEU A 528 -1.60 -18.01 -3.50
CA LEU A 528 -0.13 -18.04 -3.65
C LEU A 528 0.63 -18.22 -2.33
N THR A 529 -0.01 -17.96 -1.20
CA THR A 529 0.60 -18.06 0.13
C THR A 529 0.52 -19.50 0.64
N VAL A 530 1.48 -20.34 0.23
CA VAL A 530 1.44 -21.79 0.44
C VAL A 530 2.22 -22.30 1.65
N ASP A 531 2.53 -21.43 2.62
CA ASP A 531 3.25 -21.79 3.86
C ASP A 531 2.87 -20.81 4.98
N ASP A 532 2.52 -21.34 6.14
CA ASP A 532 2.14 -20.61 7.35
C ASP A 532 3.32 -19.95 8.07
N TRP A 533 4.56 -20.21 7.66
CA TRP A 533 5.78 -19.59 8.20
C TRP A 533 6.31 -18.41 7.39
N TRP A 534 5.55 -17.93 6.40
CA TRP A 534 5.99 -16.90 5.46
C TRP A 534 5.55 -15.50 5.85
N ILE A 535 6.34 -14.52 5.37
CA ILE A 535 6.01 -13.10 5.40
C ILE A 535 5.55 -12.67 4.01
N ILE A 536 4.39 -12.01 3.97
CA ILE A 536 3.75 -11.53 2.76
C ILE A 536 3.68 -10.01 2.84
N MET A 537 3.99 -9.34 1.74
CA MET A 537 3.79 -7.89 1.64
C MET A 537 3.03 -7.54 0.37
N GLY A 538 2.25 -6.46 0.41
CA GLY A 538 1.51 -6.06 -0.77
C GLY A 538 1.17 -4.59 -0.81
N GLY A 539 1.12 -4.05 -2.03
CA GLY A 539 0.78 -2.66 -2.35
C GLY A 539 -0.69 -2.32 -2.16
N ASP A 540 -1.31 -2.91 -1.14
CA ASP A 540 -2.68 -2.68 -0.71
C ASP A 540 -2.79 -2.94 0.80
N SER A 541 -3.50 -2.08 1.51
CA SER A 541 -3.74 -2.15 2.95
C SER A 541 -4.42 -3.44 3.42
N HIS A 542 -5.23 -4.06 2.55
CA HIS A 542 -5.95 -5.32 2.79
C HIS A 542 -5.13 -6.56 2.46
N THR A 543 -3.80 -6.40 2.27
CA THR A 543 -2.88 -7.53 2.24
C THR A 543 -2.79 -8.16 3.63
N ARG A 544 -3.74 -9.04 3.92
CA ARG A 544 -4.01 -9.69 5.21
C ARG A 544 -4.26 -11.18 5.04
N MET A 545 -3.40 -11.86 4.27
CA MET A 545 -3.58 -13.29 3.94
C MET A 545 -3.80 -14.11 5.22
N SER A 546 -4.65 -15.12 5.13
CA SER A 546 -5.03 -15.93 6.30
C SER A 546 -3.98 -16.99 6.66
N LYS A 547 -2.98 -17.19 5.78
CA LYS A 547 -1.83 -18.08 5.95
C LYS A 547 -0.58 -17.21 6.05
N GLY A 548 0.31 -17.50 7.00
CA GLY A 548 1.47 -16.64 7.28
C GLY A 548 1.07 -15.32 7.94
N VAL A 549 1.98 -14.34 7.91
CA VAL A 549 1.70 -12.97 8.36
C VAL A 549 1.87 -12.00 7.20
N ALA A 550 0.83 -11.22 6.94
CA ALA A 550 0.74 -10.38 5.75
C ALA A 550 0.61 -8.90 6.11
N PHE A 551 1.46 -8.07 5.49
CA PHE A 551 1.54 -6.63 5.72
C PHE A 551 1.11 -5.85 4.47
N GLY A 552 0.13 -4.97 4.65
CA GLY A 552 -0.13 -3.91 3.70
C GLY A 552 0.98 -2.86 3.74
N ALA A 553 1.52 -2.52 2.58
CA ALA A 553 2.66 -1.62 2.44
C ALA A 553 2.43 -0.60 1.32
N ASP A 554 3.18 0.50 1.36
CA ASP A 554 3.21 1.48 0.29
C ASP A 554 4.00 0.97 -0.93
N SER A 555 3.82 1.64 -2.08
CA SER A 555 4.49 1.29 -3.34
C SER A 555 6.01 1.25 -3.24
N GLY A 556 6.61 2.08 -2.38
CA GLY A 556 8.04 2.12 -2.18
C GLY A 556 8.58 0.92 -1.43
N THR A 557 7.95 0.59 -0.31
CA THR A 557 8.27 -0.62 0.46
C THR A 557 8.04 -1.90 -0.37
N VAL A 558 6.98 -1.94 -1.19
CA VAL A 558 6.71 -3.06 -2.11
C VAL A 558 7.78 -3.16 -3.19
N ALA A 559 8.18 -2.04 -3.80
CA ALA A 559 9.25 -2.00 -4.78
C ALA A 559 10.58 -2.47 -4.17
N LEU A 560 10.89 -2.07 -2.93
CA LEU A 560 12.09 -2.51 -2.22
C LEU A 560 12.07 -4.02 -1.98
N ALA A 561 10.93 -4.58 -1.58
CA ALA A 561 10.76 -6.01 -1.38
C ALA A 561 10.87 -6.80 -2.68
N LEU A 562 10.35 -6.27 -3.79
CA LEU A 562 10.52 -6.86 -5.12
C LEU A 562 11.98 -6.83 -5.57
N ALA A 563 12.68 -5.71 -5.35
CA ALA A 563 14.06 -5.51 -5.80
C ALA A 563 15.09 -6.27 -4.94
N THR A 564 14.84 -6.44 -3.65
CA THR A 564 15.80 -7.04 -2.71
C THR A 564 15.38 -8.40 -2.18
N GLY A 565 14.08 -8.70 -2.11
CA GLY A 565 13.52 -9.89 -1.47
C GLY A 565 13.45 -9.79 0.05
N GLU A 566 13.69 -8.60 0.60
CA GLU A 566 13.84 -8.36 2.02
C GLU A 566 13.05 -7.11 2.46
N ALA A 567 12.78 -7.02 3.76
CA ALA A 567 12.20 -5.84 4.39
C ALA A 567 12.80 -5.62 5.78
N SER A 568 13.05 -4.36 6.10
CA SER A 568 13.54 -3.92 7.42
C SER A 568 12.37 -3.35 8.21
N MET A 569 12.02 -3.98 9.32
CA MET A 569 10.93 -3.55 10.20
C MET A 569 11.11 -4.11 11.62
N PRO A 570 10.60 -3.42 12.66
CA PRO A 570 10.58 -3.98 13.99
C PRO A 570 9.64 -5.19 14.07
N ILE A 571 10.00 -6.18 14.89
CA ILE A 571 9.08 -7.28 15.24
C ILE A 571 7.90 -6.65 16.01
N PRO A 572 6.66 -6.75 15.49
CA PRO A 572 5.53 -6.05 16.08
C PRO A 572 4.99 -6.78 17.33
N GLU A 573 4.47 -6.01 18.29
CA GLU A 573 3.68 -6.57 19.39
C GLU A 573 2.41 -7.26 18.87
N SER A 574 1.92 -8.26 19.60
CA SER A 574 0.71 -9.01 19.23
C SER A 574 -0.37 -8.90 20.32
N VAL A 575 -1.62 -8.79 19.89
CA VAL A 575 -2.83 -8.90 20.71
C VAL A 575 -3.48 -10.23 20.39
N LYS A 576 -3.72 -11.05 21.41
CA LYS A 576 -4.35 -12.36 21.26
C LYS A 576 -5.87 -12.20 21.20
N VAL A 577 -6.51 -12.78 20.20
CA VAL A 577 -7.98 -12.86 20.12
C VAL A 577 -8.42 -14.31 20.23
N THR A 578 -9.30 -14.57 21.21
CA THR A 578 -9.88 -15.89 21.46
C THR A 578 -11.40 -15.79 21.53
N PHE A 579 -12.08 -16.91 21.30
CA PHE A 579 -13.54 -16.97 21.26
C PHE A 579 -14.07 -17.98 22.27
N LYS A 580 -15.23 -17.68 22.85
CA LYS A 580 -16.00 -18.60 23.70
C LYS A 580 -17.48 -18.58 23.30
N GLY A 581 -18.25 -19.54 23.81
CA GLY A 581 -19.69 -19.65 23.53
C GLY A 581 -19.96 -20.31 22.18
N ARG A 582 -21.18 -20.12 21.67
CA ARG A 582 -21.61 -20.68 20.39
C ARG A 582 -22.25 -19.62 19.52
N MET A 583 -21.77 -19.51 18.28
CA MET A 583 -22.40 -18.68 17.25
C MET A 583 -23.81 -19.18 16.93
N GLY A 584 -24.79 -18.27 16.90
CA GLY A 584 -26.16 -18.62 16.54
C GLY A 584 -26.27 -19.07 15.09
N ASP A 585 -27.09 -20.09 14.81
CA ASP A 585 -27.22 -20.69 13.48
C ASP A 585 -27.76 -19.70 12.42
N HIS A 586 -28.39 -18.60 12.85
CA HIS A 586 -28.89 -17.53 11.97
C HIS A 586 -27.89 -16.39 11.75
N MET A 587 -26.70 -16.43 12.35
CA MET A 587 -25.70 -15.36 12.25
C MET A 587 -24.74 -15.59 11.09
N ASP A 588 -24.19 -14.50 10.55
CA ASP A 588 -23.10 -14.57 9.57
C ASP A 588 -21.75 -14.33 10.25
N PHE A 589 -20.67 -14.96 9.75
CA PHE A 589 -19.34 -14.79 10.35
C PHE A 589 -18.86 -13.33 10.30
N ARG A 590 -19.32 -12.54 9.33
CA ARG A 590 -19.06 -11.10 9.27
C ARG A 590 -19.60 -10.36 10.50
N ASP A 591 -20.71 -10.80 11.09
CA ASP A 591 -21.28 -10.20 12.29
C ASP A 591 -20.35 -10.41 13.50
N VAL A 592 -19.68 -11.57 13.58
CA VAL A 592 -18.66 -11.87 14.60
C VAL A 592 -17.44 -10.97 14.45
N VAL A 593 -17.00 -10.74 13.21
CA VAL A 593 -15.87 -9.84 12.89
C VAL A 593 -16.17 -8.41 13.36
N HIS A 594 -17.35 -7.87 13.05
CA HIS A 594 -17.76 -6.55 13.52
C HIS A 594 -17.91 -6.49 15.05
N ALA A 595 -18.56 -7.49 15.66
CA ALA A 595 -18.72 -7.55 17.11
C ALA A 595 -17.39 -7.61 17.86
N THR A 596 -16.35 -8.18 17.26
CA THR A 596 -15.02 -8.24 17.87
C THR A 596 -14.45 -6.84 18.15
N GLN A 597 -14.65 -5.88 17.24
CA GLN A 597 -14.24 -4.49 17.47
C GLN A 597 -15.02 -3.88 18.65
N ALA A 598 -16.34 -4.09 18.69
CA ALA A 598 -17.20 -3.57 19.75
C ALA A 598 -16.85 -4.13 21.13
N GLN A 599 -16.69 -5.46 21.23
CA GLN A 599 -16.35 -6.12 22.49
C GLN A 599 -14.93 -5.80 22.96
N MET A 600 -13.99 -5.56 22.04
CA MET A 600 -12.66 -5.06 22.38
C MET A 600 -12.75 -3.65 23.01
N LEU A 601 -13.52 -2.74 22.40
CA LEU A 601 -13.70 -1.40 22.93
C LEU A 601 -14.40 -1.40 24.31
N ASP A 602 -15.35 -2.30 24.55
CA ASP A 602 -15.98 -2.47 25.86
C ASP A 602 -14.98 -2.95 26.94
N GLN A 603 -14.09 -3.89 26.58
CA GLN A 603 -13.09 -4.43 27.49
C GLN A 603 -11.98 -3.44 27.86
N PHE A 604 -11.53 -2.61 26.92
CA PHE A 604 -10.33 -1.79 27.09
C PHE A 604 -10.57 -0.27 27.09
N GLY A 605 -11.70 0.21 26.57
CA GLY A 605 -12.04 1.64 26.45
C GLY A 605 -11.22 2.41 25.40
N GLU A 606 -10.26 1.74 24.74
CA GLU A 606 -9.45 2.26 23.65
C GLU A 606 -9.09 1.12 22.68
N ASN A 607 -8.69 1.48 21.45
CA ASN A 607 -8.36 0.48 20.44
C ASN A 607 -6.96 -0.12 20.67
N VAL A 608 -6.90 -1.24 21.41
CA VAL A 608 -5.63 -1.95 21.71
C VAL A 608 -4.98 -2.59 20.47
N PHE A 609 -5.73 -2.79 19.38
CA PHE A 609 -5.20 -3.35 18.14
C PHE A 609 -4.35 -2.35 17.34
N GLN A 610 -4.52 -1.05 17.58
CA GLN A 610 -3.86 0.00 16.81
C GLN A 610 -2.34 -0.20 16.78
N GLY A 611 -1.77 -0.37 15.57
CA GLY A 611 -0.34 -0.54 15.35
C GLY A 611 0.25 -1.91 15.75
N ARG A 612 -0.58 -2.87 16.17
CA ARG A 612 -0.15 -4.21 16.61
C ARG A 612 -0.65 -5.30 15.67
N ILE A 613 -0.18 -6.53 15.88
CA ILE A 613 -0.73 -7.71 15.20
C ILE A 613 -1.95 -8.21 15.95
N ILE A 614 -2.99 -8.60 15.21
CA ILE A 614 -4.06 -9.42 15.76
C ILE A 614 -3.73 -10.89 15.49
N GLU A 615 -3.39 -11.63 16.53
CA GLU A 615 -3.17 -13.09 16.48
C GLU A 615 -4.48 -13.80 16.87
N VAL A 616 -5.16 -14.34 15.87
CA VAL A 616 -6.53 -14.85 15.98
C VAL A 616 -6.51 -16.37 16.10
N HIS A 617 -7.02 -16.88 17.22
CA HIS A 617 -7.12 -18.32 17.46
C HIS A 617 -8.47 -18.86 16.97
N ILE A 618 -8.57 -19.03 15.64
CA ILE A 618 -9.81 -19.41 14.96
C ILE A 618 -9.96 -20.94 14.82
N GLY A 619 -8.87 -21.70 14.78
CA GLY A 619 -8.89 -23.16 14.78
C GLY A 619 -9.31 -23.79 13.44
N THR A 620 -10.59 -23.69 13.07
CA THR A 620 -11.27 -24.62 12.14
C THR A 620 -11.83 -24.00 10.85
N LEU A 621 -11.56 -22.71 10.58
CA LEU A 621 -11.99 -22.09 9.33
C LEU A 621 -10.95 -22.27 8.23
N LEU A 622 -11.42 -22.66 7.04
CA LEU A 622 -10.59 -22.69 5.83
C LEU A 622 -10.06 -21.29 5.52
N ALA A 623 -8.91 -21.24 4.85
CA ALA A 623 -8.20 -20.00 4.56
C ALA A 623 -9.07 -18.90 3.94
N ASP A 624 -9.97 -19.25 2.99
CA ASP A 624 -10.87 -18.28 2.38
C ASP A 624 -11.85 -17.70 3.43
N GLN A 625 -12.48 -18.54 4.25
CA GLN A 625 -13.41 -18.06 5.29
C GLN A 625 -12.68 -17.23 6.37
N ALA A 626 -11.53 -17.71 6.83
CA ALA A 626 -10.68 -17.01 7.79
C ALA A 626 -10.22 -15.64 7.27
N PHE A 627 -10.06 -15.49 5.95
CA PHE A 627 -9.71 -14.22 5.33
C PHE A 627 -10.74 -13.11 5.62
N THR A 628 -12.02 -13.44 5.81
CA THR A 628 -13.04 -12.47 6.28
C THR A 628 -12.60 -11.76 7.55
N PHE A 629 -12.00 -12.48 8.49
CA PHE A 629 -11.52 -11.87 9.73
C PHE A 629 -10.25 -11.07 9.50
N THR A 630 -9.23 -11.68 8.87
CA THR A 630 -7.92 -11.04 8.71
C THR A 630 -8.00 -9.79 7.83
N ASP A 631 -8.81 -9.80 6.77
CA ASP A 631 -9.05 -8.66 5.88
C ASP A 631 -9.58 -7.43 6.64
N TRP A 632 -10.59 -7.64 7.50
CA TRP A 632 -11.18 -6.57 8.31
C TRP A 632 -10.23 -5.96 9.33
N THR A 633 -9.18 -6.67 9.77
CA THR A 633 -8.23 -6.14 10.75
C THR A 633 -7.50 -4.88 10.27
N ALA A 634 -7.44 -4.63 8.95
CA ALA A 634 -6.96 -3.37 8.41
C ALA A 634 -7.75 -2.17 8.95
N GLU A 635 -9.06 -2.33 9.11
CA GLU A 635 -9.98 -1.29 9.56
C GLU A 635 -10.09 -1.22 11.09
N MET A 636 -9.62 -2.27 11.80
CA MET A 636 -9.33 -2.23 13.24
C MET A 636 -8.03 -1.46 13.57
N LYS A 637 -7.40 -0.81 12.57
CA LYS A 637 -6.12 -0.09 12.67
C LYS A 637 -4.92 -1.01 13.04
N ALA A 638 -5.04 -2.32 12.85
CA ALA A 638 -3.97 -3.28 13.10
C ALA A 638 -2.85 -3.19 12.05
N LYS A 639 -1.61 -3.44 12.46
CA LYS A 639 -0.44 -3.48 11.57
C LYS A 639 -0.51 -4.64 10.57
N ALA A 640 -0.90 -5.81 11.06
CA ALA A 640 -1.16 -7.04 10.29
C ALA A 640 -2.01 -7.99 11.16
N SER A 641 -2.35 -9.16 10.61
CA SER A 641 -3.06 -10.22 11.33
C SER A 641 -2.56 -11.58 10.90
N ILE A 642 -2.82 -12.58 11.75
CA ILE A 642 -2.53 -13.98 11.48
C ILE A 642 -3.65 -14.85 12.08
N CYS A 643 -4.02 -15.91 11.38
CA CYS A 643 -4.90 -16.95 11.89
C CYS A 643 -4.09 -18.17 12.31
N ILE A 644 -4.34 -18.66 13.52
CA ILE A 644 -3.80 -19.94 14.00
C ILE A 644 -4.80 -21.03 13.61
N SER A 645 -4.38 -21.88 12.67
CA SER A 645 -5.14 -23.03 12.16
C SER A 645 -4.64 -24.33 12.76
N ASP A 646 -5.53 -25.31 12.91
CA ASP A 646 -5.10 -26.68 13.19
C ASP A 646 -4.50 -27.36 11.95
N ASP A 647 -3.84 -28.51 12.17
CA ASP A 647 -3.13 -29.25 11.13
C ASP A 647 -4.06 -29.67 9.98
N GLU A 648 -5.27 -30.18 10.29
CA GLU A 648 -6.20 -30.70 9.29
C GLU A 648 -6.75 -29.58 8.39
N THR A 649 -7.19 -28.47 9.00
CA THR A 649 -7.71 -27.29 8.30
C THR A 649 -6.64 -26.61 7.44
N LEU A 650 -5.40 -26.53 7.95
CA LEU A 650 -4.29 -25.97 7.19
C LEU A 650 -3.94 -26.85 5.99
N ILE A 651 -3.88 -28.18 6.15
CA ILE A 651 -3.65 -29.12 5.04
C ILE A 651 -4.70 -28.92 3.95
N GLU A 652 -5.99 -28.89 4.30
CA GLU A 652 -7.07 -28.70 3.33
C GLU A 652 -6.93 -27.36 2.59
N SER A 653 -6.64 -26.29 3.33
CA SER A 653 -6.41 -24.96 2.75
C SER A 653 -5.22 -24.95 1.77
N LEU A 654 -4.13 -25.67 2.07
CA LEU A 654 -2.96 -25.78 1.21
C LEU A 654 -3.23 -26.64 -0.03
N GLU A 655 -4.06 -27.68 0.08
CA GLU A 655 -4.46 -28.51 -1.06
C GLU A 655 -5.32 -27.72 -2.06
N ILE A 656 -6.27 -26.92 -1.57
CA ILE A 656 -7.07 -26.00 -2.40
C ILE A 656 -6.17 -24.99 -3.12
N ALA A 657 -5.25 -24.36 -2.37
CA ALA A 657 -4.30 -23.39 -2.93
C ALA A 657 -3.42 -24.03 -4.03
N ARG A 658 -2.85 -25.21 -3.77
CA ARG A 658 -2.06 -25.98 -4.74
C ARG A 658 -2.83 -26.22 -6.03
N ASP A 659 -4.08 -26.66 -5.93
CA ASP A 659 -4.90 -27.01 -7.10
C ASP A 659 -5.29 -25.78 -7.91
N ARG A 660 -5.58 -24.65 -7.25
CA ARG A 660 -5.82 -23.36 -7.93
C ARG A 660 -4.57 -22.84 -8.65
N ILE A 661 -3.39 -22.95 -8.02
CA ILE A 661 -2.11 -22.59 -8.67
C ILE A 661 -1.84 -23.51 -9.86
N GLN A 662 -2.10 -24.81 -9.74
CA GLN A 662 -1.98 -25.73 -10.87
C GLN A 662 -2.90 -25.32 -12.03
N GLY A 663 -4.13 -24.88 -11.72
CA GLY A 663 -5.02 -24.27 -12.70
C GLY A 663 -4.39 -23.07 -13.41
N MET A 664 -3.73 -22.15 -12.69
CA MET A 664 -3.03 -21.02 -13.31
C MET A 664 -1.92 -21.48 -14.27
N ILE A 665 -1.16 -22.51 -13.89
CA ILE A 665 -0.12 -23.11 -14.75
C ILE A 665 -0.73 -23.70 -16.02
N ASP A 666 -1.84 -24.44 -15.88
CA ASP A 666 -2.52 -25.09 -17.00
C ASP A 666 -3.08 -24.09 -18.01
N HIS A 667 -3.44 -22.87 -17.55
CA HIS A 667 -3.81 -21.74 -18.41
C HIS A 667 -2.62 -21.00 -19.03
N GLY A 668 -1.38 -21.43 -18.75
CA GLY A 668 -0.16 -20.84 -19.31
C GLY A 668 0.32 -19.58 -18.61
N MET A 669 -0.05 -19.35 -17.35
CA MET A 669 0.34 -18.15 -16.61
C MET A 669 1.75 -18.19 -16.02
N ASP A 670 2.40 -19.36 -15.99
CA ASP A 670 3.72 -19.48 -15.35
C ASP A 670 4.79 -18.71 -16.14
N ASN A 671 5.72 -18.11 -15.43
CA ASN A 671 6.79 -17.31 -16.03
C ASN A 671 7.99 -18.18 -16.43
N GLY A 672 8.99 -17.57 -17.08
CA GLY A 672 10.18 -18.29 -17.56
C GLY A 672 11.01 -18.97 -16.47
N VAL A 673 10.88 -18.55 -15.20
CA VAL A 673 11.56 -19.16 -14.04
C VAL A 673 10.70 -20.19 -13.31
N GLN A 674 9.51 -20.49 -13.83
CA GLN A 674 8.57 -21.49 -13.30
C GLN A 674 8.15 -21.20 -11.84
N MET A 675 7.84 -19.93 -11.56
CA MET A 675 7.47 -19.45 -10.23
C MET A 675 6.26 -20.19 -9.66
N LEU A 676 5.18 -20.34 -10.44
CA LEU A 676 3.96 -21.00 -9.97
C LEU A 676 4.21 -22.49 -9.72
N LYS A 677 4.96 -23.16 -10.59
CA LYS A 677 5.38 -24.55 -10.38
C LYS A 677 6.18 -24.71 -9.09
N SER A 678 7.07 -23.77 -8.77
CA SER A 678 7.82 -23.78 -7.52
C SER A 678 6.92 -23.62 -6.29
N LEU A 679 5.85 -22.82 -6.38
CA LEU A 679 4.86 -22.69 -5.30
C LEU A 679 4.08 -23.99 -5.10
N VAL A 680 3.69 -24.69 -6.18
CA VAL A 680 3.07 -26.03 -6.08
C VAL A 680 3.98 -27.00 -5.33
N ASP A 681 5.27 -27.04 -5.66
CA ASP A 681 6.24 -27.92 -4.98
C ASP A 681 6.42 -27.57 -3.50
N LYS A 682 6.38 -26.28 -3.15
CA LYS A 682 6.45 -25.80 -1.76
C LYS A 682 5.19 -26.16 -0.98
N ALA A 683 4.00 -26.02 -1.58
CA ALA A 683 2.74 -26.44 -0.98
C ALA A 683 2.74 -27.94 -0.65
N GLU A 684 3.13 -28.79 -1.61
CA GLU A 684 3.23 -30.24 -1.42
C GLU A 684 4.22 -30.61 -0.31
N LYS A 685 5.36 -29.92 -0.27
CA LYS A 685 6.35 -30.09 0.80
C LYS A 685 5.75 -29.74 2.16
N ARG A 686 5.09 -28.58 2.28
CA ARG A 686 4.51 -28.13 3.56
C ARG A 686 3.41 -29.07 4.05
N ILE A 687 2.53 -29.52 3.15
CA ILE A 687 1.51 -30.54 3.45
C ILE A 687 2.16 -31.82 4.01
N LYS A 688 3.26 -32.28 3.41
CA LYS A 688 3.98 -33.48 3.87
C LYS A 688 4.62 -33.28 5.25
N GLU A 689 5.19 -32.12 5.53
CA GLU A 689 5.77 -31.79 6.84
C GLU A 689 4.70 -31.86 7.95
N ILE A 690 3.52 -31.29 7.70
CA ILE A 690 2.40 -31.32 8.65
C ILE A 690 1.89 -32.76 8.84
N LYS A 691 1.57 -33.47 7.74
CA LYS A 691 1.06 -34.86 7.79
C LYS A 691 2.02 -35.83 8.49
N SER A 692 3.32 -35.59 8.41
CA SER A 692 4.34 -36.43 9.07
C SER A 692 4.61 -36.05 10.52
N GLY A 693 4.17 -34.87 10.97
CA GLY A 693 4.50 -34.30 12.27
C GLY A 693 5.94 -33.79 12.39
N GLU A 694 6.70 -33.71 11.28
CA GLU A 694 8.06 -33.15 11.27
C GLU A 694 8.05 -31.67 11.69
N ARG A 695 7.09 -30.92 11.12
CA ARG A 695 6.81 -29.53 11.48
C ARG A 695 5.28 -29.33 11.42
N PRO A 696 4.58 -29.33 12.56
CA PRO A 696 3.13 -29.11 12.59
C PRO A 696 2.76 -27.71 12.12
N ALA A 697 1.47 -27.41 12.02
CA ALA A 697 0.96 -26.06 11.82
C ALA A 697 1.54 -25.11 12.88
N LEU A 698 1.78 -23.87 12.46
CA LEU A 698 2.33 -22.82 13.29
C LEU A 698 1.40 -22.56 14.48
N ALA A 699 1.98 -22.63 15.68
CA ALA A 699 1.33 -22.25 16.92
C ALA A 699 2.30 -21.45 17.80
N PRO A 700 1.81 -20.49 18.60
CA PRO A 700 2.65 -19.79 19.58
C PRO A 700 3.13 -20.76 20.67
N ASP A 701 4.18 -20.37 21.38
CA ASP A 701 4.59 -21.09 22.59
C ASP A 701 3.58 -20.87 23.73
N SER A 702 3.41 -21.88 24.60
CA SER A 702 2.44 -21.83 25.70
C SER A 702 2.68 -20.70 26.72
N ASN A 703 3.91 -20.18 26.78
CA ASN A 703 4.35 -19.10 27.64
C ASN A 703 4.74 -17.83 26.84
N ALA A 704 4.24 -17.68 25.61
CA ALA A 704 4.33 -16.43 24.87
C ALA A 704 3.59 -15.31 25.60
N LYS A 705 4.07 -14.06 25.48
CA LYS A 705 3.40 -12.89 26.06
C LYS A 705 2.78 -12.04 24.96
N TYR A 706 1.57 -11.57 25.24
CA TYR A 706 0.82 -10.67 24.38
C TYR A 706 0.71 -9.30 25.05
N PHE A 707 0.55 -8.26 24.24
CA PHE A 707 0.29 -6.91 24.73
C PHE A 707 -1.05 -6.86 25.47
N ALA A 708 -2.07 -7.50 24.89
CA ALA A 708 -3.39 -7.67 25.46
C ALA A 708 -4.01 -9.00 25.00
N GLU A 709 -4.99 -9.48 25.75
CA GLU A 709 -5.80 -10.64 25.39
C GLU A 709 -7.27 -10.21 25.33
N VAL A 710 -7.88 -10.35 24.15
CA VAL A 710 -9.28 -10.04 23.88
C VAL A 710 -10.06 -11.35 23.84
N LEU A 711 -11.09 -11.46 24.67
CA LEU A 711 -12.02 -12.57 24.66
C LEU A 711 -13.33 -12.14 23.98
N VAL A 712 -13.69 -12.80 22.90
CA VAL A 712 -14.95 -12.56 22.19
C VAL A 712 -15.99 -13.59 22.66
N ASP A 713 -17.09 -13.10 23.22
CA ASP A 713 -18.24 -13.91 23.61
C ASP A 713 -19.24 -14.03 22.46
N LEU A 714 -19.33 -15.21 21.87
CA LEU A 714 -20.26 -15.48 20.77
C LEU A 714 -21.72 -15.51 21.25
N ASP A 715 -21.97 -15.81 22.53
CA ASP A 715 -23.34 -15.88 23.06
C ASP A 715 -23.99 -14.49 23.17
N GLU A 716 -23.18 -13.43 23.20
CA GLU A 716 -23.61 -12.03 23.18
C GLU A 716 -23.95 -11.52 21.77
N ILE A 717 -23.58 -12.28 20.72
CA ILE A 717 -23.77 -11.91 19.31
C ILE A 717 -25.00 -12.66 18.78
N ASN A 718 -26.18 -12.07 18.96
CA ASN A 718 -27.46 -12.74 18.66
C ASN A 718 -28.30 -12.06 17.56
N GLU A 719 -27.83 -10.94 17.01
CA GLU A 719 -28.42 -10.26 15.87
C GLU A 719 -27.33 -9.64 14.96
N PRO A 720 -27.61 -9.38 13.67
CA PRO A 720 -26.60 -8.86 12.74
C PRO A 720 -25.98 -7.53 13.19
N MET A 721 -24.69 -7.35 12.87
CA MET A 721 -23.89 -6.21 13.33
C MET A 721 -23.46 -5.34 12.15
N ILE A 722 -23.74 -4.05 12.22
CA ILE A 722 -23.52 -3.09 11.13
C ILE A 722 -22.47 -2.07 11.58
N ALA A 723 -21.41 -1.88 10.78
CA ALA A 723 -20.50 -0.76 10.97
C ALA A 723 -21.14 0.51 10.41
N ASP A 724 -21.36 1.50 11.28
CA ASP A 724 -22.10 2.72 10.99
C ASP A 724 -21.14 3.91 10.91
N PRO A 725 -21.12 4.68 9.80
CA PRO A 725 -20.27 5.86 9.68
C PRO A 725 -20.67 7.00 10.65
N ASP A 726 -21.83 6.93 11.30
CA ASP A 726 -22.31 7.89 12.29
C ASP A 726 -22.22 9.34 11.79
N VAL A 727 -22.63 9.57 10.54
CA VAL A 727 -22.39 10.81 9.80
C VAL A 727 -22.93 12.07 10.48
N GLU A 728 -23.89 11.92 11.39
CA GLU A 728 -24.49 13.00 12.18
C GLU A 728 -23.90 13.17 13.59
N ASN A 729 -22.79 12.49 13.93
CA ASN A 729 -22.15 12.67 15.22
C ASN A 729 -21.79 14.14 15.46
N ILE A 730 -22.07 14.66 16.65
CA ILE A 730 -21.76 16.06 16.99
C ILE A 730 -20.24 16.32 17.02
N ASP A 731 -19.47 15.28 17.37
CA ASP A 731 -18.02 15.28 17.31
C ASP A 731 -17.57 14.80 15.92
N VAL A 732 -17.06 15.73 15.12
CA VAL A 732 -16.62 15.46 13.74
C VAL A 732 -15.52 14.40 13.70
N SER A 733 -14.66 14.33 14.73
CA SER A 733 -13.57 13.35 14.81
C SER A 733 -14.03 11.89 14.93
N LYS A 734 -15.31 11.67 15.28
CA LYS A 734 -15.90 10.32 15.43
C LYS A 734 -16.64 9.85 14.20
N ARG A 735 -16.94 10.75 13.27
CA ARG A 735 -17.61 10.40 12.01
C ARG A 735 -16.67 9.56 11.16
N TYR A 736 -17.26 8.64 10.40
CA TYR A 736 -16.56 7.79 9.44
C TYR A 736 -15.44 6.92 10.07
N THR A 737 -15.62 6.56 11.35
CA THR A 737 -14.73 5.62 12.06
C THR A 737 -15.35 4.22 12.05
N HIS A 738 -14.50 3.19 11.96
CA HIS A 738 -14.92 1.78 12.04
C HIS A 738 -15.20 1.31 13.48
N ASP A 739 -15.12 2.21 14.45
CA ASP A 739 -15.31 1.92 15.87
C ASP A 739 -16.81 1.90 16.26
N THR A 740 -17.69 2.46 15.43
CA THR A 740 -19.14 2.49 15.69
C THR A 740 -19.82 1.28 15.06
N ILE A 741 -20.04 0.24 15.87
CA ILE A 741 -20.77 -0.97 15.46
C ILE A 741 -22.15 -0.96 16.14
N ARG A 742 -23.21 -1.10 15.35
CA ARG A 742 -24.60 -1.07 15.82
C ARG A 742 -25.31 -2.39 15.50
N PRO A 743 -26.10 -2.95 16.43
CA PRO A 743 -26.94 -4.10 16.13
C PRO A 743 -28.07 -3.70 15.17
N LEU A 744 -28.58 -4.67 14.39
CA LEU A 744 -29.67 -4.45 13.44
C LEU A 744 -30.91 -3.79 14.09
N SER A 745 -31.26 -4.19 15.31
CA SER A 745 -32.38 -3.64 16.08
C SER A 745 -32.31 -2.13 16.31
N TYR A 746 -31.11 -1.53 16.32
CA TYR A 746 -30.92 -0.09 16.50
C TYR A 746 -31.71 0.73 15.47
N TYR A 747 -31.82 0.24 14.23
CA TYR A 747 -32.44 0.95 13.13
C TYR A 747 -33.97 0.82 13.09
N ASN A 748 -34.57 0.03 13.99
CA ASN A 748 -36.01 -0.20 14.12
C ASN A 748 -36.72 -0.61 12.81
N ALA A 749 -35.98 -1.19 11.86
CA ALA A 749 -36.48 -1.48 10.50
C ALA A 749 -37.04 -0.23 9.78
N GLU A 750 -36.44 0.94 10.00
CA GLU A 750 -36.87 2.22 9.42
C GLU A 750 -35.80 2.88 8.55
N LYS A 751 -34.51 2.58 8.79
CA LYS A 751 -33.40 3.17 8.03
C LYS A 751 -33.53 2.81 6.54
N LYS A 752 -33.78 3.82 5.71
CA LYS A 752 -33.89 3.70 4.24
C LYS A 752 -32.55 3.22 3.66
N VAL A 753 -32.61 2.38 2.63
CA VAL A 753 -31.45 1.96 1.85
C VAL A 753 -31.70 2.34 0.39
N ASP A 754 -30.78 3.11 -0.19
CA ASP A 754 -30.86 3.63 -1.54
C ASP A 754 -30.05 2.76 -2.53
N LEU A 755 -29.01 2.05 -2.06
CA LEU A 755 -28.23 1.09 -2.86
C LEU A 755 -27.64 -0.03 -2.00
N GLY A 756 -27.67 -1.26 -2.50
CA GLY A 756 -26.95 -2.39 -1.91
C GLY A 756 -25.76 -2.85 -2.74
N PHE A 757 -24.67 -3.23 -2.10
CA PHE A 757 -23.48 -3.76 -2.77
C PHE A 757 -22.97 -5.04 -2.12
N VAL A 758 -22.96 -6.15 -2.87
CA VAL A 758 -22.36 -7.44 -2.48
C VAL A 758 -21.15 -7.69 -3.38
N GLY A 759 -19.97 -7.32 -2.90
CA GLY A 759 -18.72 -7.47 -3.63
C GLY A 759 -17.56 -6.86 -2.86
N SER A 760 -16.35 -7.38 -3.07
CA SER A 760 -15.04 -6.95 -2.54
C SER A 760 -14.17 -8.18 -2.28
N CYS A 761 -13.00 -7.98 -1.69
CA CYS A 761 -12.15 -9.03 -1.13
C CYS A 761 -12.80 -9.78 0.06
N MET A 762 -13.84 -9.24 0.70
CA MET A 762 -14.55 -9.91 1.81
C MET A 762 -15.51 -11.00 1.36
N ILE A 763 -15.85 -11.05 0.08
CA ILE A 763 -16.84 -11.99 -0.48
C ILE A 763 -16.17 -13.31 -0.87
N HIS A 764 -16.85 -14.42 -0.66
CA HIS A 764 -16.43 -15.77 -1.05
C HIS A 764 -17.48 -16.41 -1.96
N LYS A 765 -17.21 -17.64 -2.44
CA LYS A 765 -18.23 -18.41 -3.15
C LYS A 765 -19.50 -18.59 -2.29
N GLY A 766 -19.32 -18.93 -1.00
CA GLY A 766 -20.41 -19.13 -0.05
C GLY A 766 -21.36 -17.95 0.06
N ASP A 767 -20.85 -16.71 0.05
CA ASP A 767 -21.69 -15.50 0.03
C ASP A 767 -22.60 -15.43 -1.20
N LEU A 768 -22.11 -15.83 -2.37
CA LEU A 768 -22.91 -15.84 -3.59
C LEU A 768 -23.91 -17.01 -3.61
N ASN A 769 -23.56 -18.15 -3.00
CA ASN A 769 -24.53 -19.23 -2.73
C ASN A 769 -25.65 -18.74 -1.80
N ILE A 770 -25.31 -17.96 -0.75
CA ILE A 770 -26.28 -17.34 0.16
C ILE A 770 -27.25 -16.44 -0.62
N VAL A 771 -26.75 -15.56 -1.49
CA VAL A 771 -27.60 -14.69 -2.33
C VAL A 771 -28.57 -15.53 -3.18
N ALA A 772 -28.07 -16.55 -3.87
CA ALA A 772 -28.89 -17.44 -4.71
C ALA A 772 -29.96 -18.17 -3.88
N GLN A 773 -29.60 -18.68 -2.70
CA GLN A 773 -30.51 -19.38 -1.82
C GLN A 773 -31.56 -18.44 -1.20
N MET A 774 -31.19 -17.21 -0.82
CA MET A 774 -32.12 -16.19 -0.37
C MET A 774 -33.16 -15.87 -1.44
N PHE A 775 -32.78 -15.75 -2.71
CA PHE A 775 -33.75 -15.56 -3.79
C PHE A 775 -34.74 -16.72 -3.93
N ARG A 776 -34.28 -17.97 -3.76
CA ARG A 776 -35.19 -19.13 -3.71
C ARG A 776 -36.16 -19.05 -2.53
N ASN A 777 -35.67 -18.67 -1.35
CA ASN A 777 -36.50 -18.50 -0.15
C ASN A 777 -37.54 -17.39 -0.34
N LEU A 778 -37.14 -16.23 -0.87
CA LEU A 778 -38.02 -15.10 -1.14
C LEU A 778 -39.06 -15.43 -2.23
N GLU A 779 -38.66 -16.10 -3.31
CA GLU A 779 -39.60 -16.58 -4.34
C GLU A 779 -40.60 -17.59 -3.76
N LYS A 780 -40.16 -18.51 -2.89
CA LYS A 780 -41.04 -19.45 -2.21
C LYS A 780 -42.03 -18.76 -1.27
N ALA A 781 -41.60 -17.71 -0.56
CA ALA A 781 -42.44 -16.99 0.39
C ALA A 781 -43.41 -16.00 -0.27
N HIS A 782 -42.99 -15.32 -1.34
CA HIS A 782 -43.71 -14.18 -1.92
C HIS A 782 -44.10 -14.37 -3.40
N GLY A 783 -43.64 -15.43 -4.05
CA GLY A 783 -43.92 -15.76 -5.45
C GLY A 783 -43.09 -14.97 -6.48
N LYS A 784 -42.32 -13.96 -6.05
CA LYS A 784 -41.43 -13.15 -6.89
C LYS A 784 -40.33 -12.50 -6.04
N VAL A 785 -39.26 -12.07 -6.69
CA VAL A 785 -38.18 -11.24 -6.11
C VAL A 785 -38.23 -9.88 -6.79
N GLU A 786 -38.44 -8.82 -6.02
CA GLU A 786 -38.49 -7.43 -6.50
C GLU A 786 -37.57 -6.55 -5.67
N PHE A 787 -36.87 -5.64 -6.33
CA PHE A 787 -35.91 -4.73 -5.71
C PHE A 787 -36.58 -3.37 -5.47
N ASN A 788 -36.55 -2.89 -4.23
CA ASN A 788 -36.96 -1.53 -3.87
C ASN A 788 -35.77 -0.56 -3.84
N ALA A 789 -34.54 -1.09 -3.88
CA ALA A 789 -33.30 -0.39 -4.16
C ALA A 789 -32.41 -1.28 -5.05
N PRO A 790 -31.53 -0.73 -5.90
CA PRO A 790 -30.58 -1.50 -6.70
C PRO A 790 -29.69 -2.40 -5.84
N LEU A 791 -29.38 -3.58 -6.37
CA LEU A 791 -28.39 -4.49 -5.80
C LEU A 791 -27.26 -4.70 -6.81
N VAL A 792 -26.06 -4.22 -6.49
CA VAL A 792 -24.85 -4.46 -7.30
C VAL A 792 -24.11 -5.66 -6.71
N VAL A 793 -23.91 -6.70 -7.50
CA VAL A 793 -23.18 -7.90 -7.10
C VAL A 793 -21.94 -8.06 -7.98
N ALA A 794 -20.77 -8.05 -7.36
CA ALA A 794 -19.48 -8.23 -8.04
C ALA A 794 -18.76 -9.45 -7.44
N PRO A 795 -18.70 -10.59 -8.17
CA PRO A 795 -17.89 -11.73 -7.74
C PRO A 795 -16.42 -11.33 -7.58
N PRO A 796 -15.64 -11.95 -6.69
CA PRO A 796 -14.26 -11.55 -6.52
C PRO A 796 -13.32 -12.18 -7.55
N THR A 797 -13.65 -13.35 -8.12
CA THR A 797 -12.82 -14.04 -9.12
C THR A 797 -13.65 -14.72 -10.21
N TYR A 798 -13.03 -14.97 -11.37
CA TYR A 798 -13.61 -15.81 -12.43
C TYR A 798 -13.81 -17.27 -12.01
N ASN A 799 -12.86 -17.83 -11.24
CA ASN A 799 -12.99 -19.21 -10.73
C ASN A 799 -14.30 -19.39 -9.94
N ILE A 800 -14.65 -18.42 -9.08
CA ILE A 800 -15.91 -18.47 -8.33
C ILE A 800 -17.12 -18.41 -9.27
N VAL A 801 -17.07 -17.59 -10.32
CA VAL A 801 -18.15 -17.53 -11.32
C VAL A 801 -18.33 -18.89 -12.00
N ASP A 802 -17.24 -19.56 -12.37
CA ASP A 802 -17.29 -20.85 -13.05
C ASP A 802 -17.77 -21.97 -12.12
N GLU A 803 -17.32 -22.01 -10.86
CA GLU A 803 -17.84 -22.92 -9.84
C GLU A 803 -19.37 -22.74 -9.63
N LEU A 804 -19.85 -21.50 -9.55
CA LEU A 804 -21.29 -21.20 -9.41
C LEU A 804 -22.10 -21.60 -10.64
N LYS A 805 -21.52 -21.56 -11.85
CA LYS A 805 -22.17 -22.07 -13.07
C LYS A 805 -22.31 -23.58 -13.03
N GLU A 806 -21.28 -24.29 -12.57
CA GLU A 806 -21.30 -25.75 -12.42
C GLU A 806 -22.34 -26.20 -11.38
N GLU A 807 -22.44 -25.47 -10.26
CA GLU A 807 -23.43 -25.71 -9.20
C GLU A 807 -24.87 -25.32 -9.61
N GLY A 808 -25.00 -24.47 -10.65
CA GLY A 808 -26.28 -23.97 -11.16
C GLY A 808 -26.83 -22.75 -10.41
N ASP A 809 -26.15 -22.29 -9.35
CA ASP A 809 -26.50 -21.09 -8.59
C ASP A 809 -26.35 -19.82 -9.42
N TRP A 810 -25.38 -19.77 -10.35
CA TRP A 810 -25.24 -18.66 -11.29
C TRP A 810 -26.51 -18.42 -12.11
N ASN A 811 -27.24 -19.49 -12.49
CA ASN A 811 -28.51 -19.36 -13.22
C ASN A 811 -29.59 -18.66 -12.39
N ILE A 812 -29.58 -18.85 -11.08
CA ILE A 812 -30.51 -18.16 -10.17
C ILE A 812 -30.14 -16.68 -10.08
N LEU A 813 -28.85 -16.35 -9.94
CA LEU A 813 -28.39 -14.96 -9.94
C LEU A 813 -28.77 -14.27 -11.27
N GLN A 814 -28.51 -14.92 -12.41
CA GLN A 814 -28.86 -14.40 -13.74
C GLN A 814 -30.37 -14.23 -13.94
N LYS A 815 -31.20 -15.12 -13.38
CA LYS A 815 -32.67 -15.04 -13.49
C LYS A 815 -33.23 -13.71 -12.98
N TYR A 816 -32.61 -13.14 -11.94
CA TYR A 816 -33.08 -11.89 -11.31
C TYR A 816 -32.21 -10.67 -11.64
N ALA A 817 -31.12 -10.85 -12.37
CA ALA A 817 -30.27 -9.77 -12.83
C ALA A 817 -30.89 -9.03 -14.02
N GLY A 818 -30.97 -7.71 -13.95
CA GLY A 818 -31.32 -6.84 -15.08
C GLY A 818 -30.08 -6.43 -15.91
N PHE A 819 -28.88 -6.72 -15.42
CA PHE A 819 -27.61 -6.51 -16.10
C PHE A 819 -26.64 -7.65 -15.75
N VAL A 820 -25.91 -8.13 -16.74
CA VAL A 820 -24.80 -9.09 -16.57
C VAL A 820 -23.64 -8.59 -17.41
N PHE A 821 -22.44 -8.55 -16.84
CA PHE A 821 -21.23 -8.15 -17.55
C PHE A 821 -20.94 -9.02 -18.79
N ASP A 822 -20.25 -8.44 -19.77
CA ASP A 822 -19.82 -9.12 -21.00
C ASP A 822 -18.35 -8.78 -21.29
N ASP A 823 -17.48 -9.78 -21.23
CA ASP A 823 -16.05 -9.61 -21.50
C ASP A 823 -15.73 -9.29 -22.97
N SER A 824 -16.65 -9.61 -23.89
CA SER A 824 -16.51 -9.28 -25.31
C SER A 824 -16.94 -7.83 -25.62
N ALA A 825 -17.66 -7.19 -24.70
CA ALA A 825 -18.13 -5.82 -24.80
C ALA A 825 -18.05 -5.14 -23.42
N PRO A 826 -16.82 -4.91 -22.91
CA PRO A 826 -16.64 -4.30 -21.60
C PRO A 826 -17.21 -2.88 -21.59
N LYS A 827 -17.76 -2.49 -20.45
CA LYS A 827 -18.33 -1.15 -20.22
C LYS A 827 -17.22 -0.09 -20.30
N GLU A 828 -17.47 1.01 -21.02
CA GLU A 828 -16.51 2.11 -21.19
C GLU A 828 -16.86 3.36 -20.38
N GLU A 829 -18.04 3.39 -19.75
CA GLU A 829 -18.53 4.53 -18.95
C GLU A 829 -18.91 4.11 -17.53
N ASN A 830 -18.60 4.97 -16.55
CA ASN A 830 -18.98 4.77 -15.15
C ASN A 830 -20.51 4.88 -14.99
N ARG A 831 -21.11 4.00 -14.18
CA ARG A 831 -22.48 4.17 -13.72
C ARG A 831 -22.48 5.02 -12.45
N ILE A 832 -23.23 6.12 -12.55
CA ILE A 832 -23.48 7.06 -11.45
C ILE A 832 -24.96 7.14 -11.07
N LYS A 833 -25.81 6.32 -11.71
CA LYS A 833 -27.26 6.24 -11.48
C LYS A 833 -27.74 4.82 -11.67
N TYR A 834 -28.68 4.38 -10.83
CA TYR A 834 -29.09 2.98 -10.78
C TYR A 834 -30.61 2.85 -10.83
N ASN A 835 -31.08 1.98 -11.73
CA ASN A 835 -32.45 1.47 -11.64
C ASN A 835 -32.55 0.39 -10.56
N ASN A 836 -33.72 0.26 -9.93
CA ASN A 836 -34.02 -0.77 -8.92
C ASN A 836 -34.08 -2.19 -9.53
N ILE A 837 -32.92 -2.69 -9.93
CA ILE A 837 -32.68 -4.03 -10.47
C ILE A 837 -31.38 -4.57 -9.85
N MET A 838 -31.13 -5.86 -10.03
CA MET A 838 -29.84 -6.44 -9.71
C MET A 838 -28.87 -6.31 -10.89
N TYR A 839 -27.62 -5.95 -10.59
CA TYR A 839 -26.50 -5.90 -11.53
C TYR A 839 -25.50 -6.99 -11.17
N LEU A 840 -25.20 -7.88 -12.11
CA LEU A 840 -24.04 -8.78 -12.02
C LEU A 840 -22.87 -8.12 -12.74
N GLU A 841 -21.99 -7.51 -11.96
CA GLU A 841 -20.79 -6.83 -12.43
C GLU A 841 -19.64 -7.81 -12.65
N ARG A 842 -18.66 -7.35 -13.44
CA ARG A 842 -17.44 -8.11 -13.75
C ARG A 842 -16.66 -8.44 -12.47
N PRO A 843 -15.98 -9.60 -12.40
CA PRO A 843 -15.09 -9.88 -11.29
C PRO A 843 -14.08 -8.76 -11.02
N GLY A 844 -13.95 -8.34 -9.76
CA GLY A 844 -13.05 -7.24 -9.37
C GLY A 844 -13.56 -6.43 -8.18
N CYS A 845 -12.86 -5.35 -7.84
CA CYS A 845 -13.14 -4.56 -6.63
C CYS A 845 -14.42 -3.71 -6.75
N ASN A 846 -14.75 -3.23 -7.96
CA ASN A 846 -15.98 -2.46 -8.24
C ASN A 846 -16.20 -1.29 -7.24
N LEU A 847 -17.43 -1.11 -6.72
CA LEU A 847 -17.82 -0.08 -5.75
C LEU A 847 -16.99 -0.08 -4.45
N CYS A 848 -16.29 -1.18 -4.10
CA CYS A 848 -15.44 -1.21 -2.92
C CYS A 848 -14.36 -0.11 -2.93
N MET A 849 -13.86 0.24 -4.13
CA MET A 849 -12.92 1.34 -4.27
C MET A 849 -13.57 2.69 -4.59
N GLY A 850 -14.71 2.69 -5.30
CA GLY A 850 -15.41 3.92 -5.67
C GLY A 850 -14.63 4.82 -6.64
N ASN A 851 -13.62 4.28 -7.33
CA ASN A 851 -12.78 5.00 -8.30
C ASN A 851 -13.37 5.02 -9.72
N GLN A 852 -14.24 4.07 -10.05
CA GLN A 852 -14.95 3.97 -11.33
C GLN A 852 -16.44 4.17 -11.08
N GLU A 853 -17.12 3.09 -10.66
CA GLU A 853 -18.52 3.11 -10.24
C GLU A 853 -18.70 3.88 -8.92
N LYS A 854 -19.82 4.60 -8.78
CA LYS A 854 -20.16 5.34 -7.56
C LYS A 854 -21.67 5.40 -7.35
N ALA A 855 -22.12 5.42 -6.09
CA ALA A 855 -23.53 5.62 -5.77
C ALA A 855 -23.98 7.08 -6.02
N GLU A 856 -25.29 7.33 -6.05
CA GLU A 856 -25.81 8.69 -6.23
C GLU A 856 -25.53 9.56 -5.00
N LYS A 857 -25.34 10.87 -5.20
CA LYS A 857 -25.00 11.78 -4.10
C LYS A 857 -26.10 11.78 -3.04
N GLY A 858 -25.70 11.64 -1.78
CA GLY A 858 -26.61 11.56 -0.64
C GLY A 858 -27.25 10.17 -0.43
N ASP A 859 -26.91 9.15 -1.22
CA ASP A 859 -27.44 7.80 -1.01
C ASP A 859 -27.03 7.21 0.34
N THR A 860 -27.94 6.41 0.92
CA THR A 860 -27.63 5.46 1.97
C THR A 860 -27.27 4.12 1.34
N VAL A 861 -25.97 3.80 1.33
CA VAL A 861 -25.43 2.54 0.79
C VAL A 861 -25.30 1.50 1.89
N MET A 862 -25.78 0.28 1.64
CA MET A 862 -25.55 -0.89 2.49
C MET A 862 -24.63 -1.86 1.74
N ALA A 863 -23.44 -2.16 2.27
CA ALA A 863 -22.40 -2.86 1.52
C ALA A 863 -21.68 -3.96 2.31
N THR A 864 -21.17 -4.96 1.60
CA THR A 864 -20.25 -5.97 2.15
C THR A 864 -18.78 -5.59 2.01
N SER A 865 -18.50 -4.39 1.49
CA SER A 865 -17.15 -3.84 1.34
C SER A 865 -16.49 -3.58 2.71
N THR A 866 -15.26 -3.05 2.69
CA THR A 866 -14.47 -2.85 3.90
C THR A 866 -14.51 -1.42 4.44
N ARG A 867 -14.89 -0.41 3.64
CA ARG A 867 -14.70 1.01 4.00
C ARG A 867 -15.96 1.84 3.94
N LEU A 868 -16.08 2.72 4.94
CA LEU A 868 -17.20 3.63 5.13
C LEU A 868 -16.79 5.12 5.12
N PHE A 869 -15.58 5.45 4.66
CA PHE A 869 -15.06 6.82 4.63
C PHE A 869 -15.93 7.77 3.78
N GLU A 870 -15.94 9.04 4.18
CA GLU A 870 -16.59 10.13 3.43
C GLU A 870 -16.13 10.15 1.96
N GLY A 871 -17.07 10.29 1.04
CA GLY A 871 -16.79 10.39 -0.39
C GLY A 871 -16.32 9.11 -1.07
N ARG A 872 -16.17 7.99 -0.33
CA ARG A 872 -15.62 6.72 -0.85
C ARG A 872 -16.53 6.07 -1.88
N VAL A 873 -17.65 5.52 -1.42
CA VAL A 873 -18.65 4.87 -2.29
C VAL A 873 -19.73 5.88 -2.71
N VAL A 874 -19.95 6.89 -1.89
CA VAL A 874 -21.00 7.90 -2.04
C VAL A 874 -20.49 9.25 -1.59
N GLU A 875 -20.86 10.30 -2.32
CA GLU A 875 -20.58 11.70 -1.96
C GLU A 875 -21.80 12.35 -1.32
N ASP A 876 -21.58 13.46 -0.62
CA ASP A 876 -22.67 14.29 -0.12
C ASP A 876 -23.46 14.94 -1.26
N SER A 877 -24.77 15.07 -1.04
CA SER A 877 -25.66 15.95 -1.80
C SER A 877 -25.78 17.31 -1.11
N GLU A 878 -26.50 18.26 -1.73
CA GLU A 878 -26.74 19.57 -1.09
C GLU A 878 -27.53 19.46 0.24
N ASP A 879 -28.40 18.45 0.37
CA ASP A 879 -29.36 18.34 1.47
C ASP A 879 -29.16 17.12 2.38
N LYS A 880 -28.30 16.16 1.98
CA LYS A 880 -28.10 14.89 2.68
C LYS A 880 -26.66 14.39 2.53
N LYS A 881 -26.04 14.01 3.65
CA LYS A 881 -24.75 13.33 3.68
C LYS A 881 -24.84 11.95 3.02
N GLY A 882 -23.86 11.62 2.21
CA GLY A 882 -23.67 10.27 1.71
C GLY A 882 -23.21 9.37 2.86
N GLU A 883 -23.79 8.18 2.98
CA GLU A 883 -23.40 7.24 4.03
C GLU A 883 -23.26 5.82 3.48
N SER A 884 -22.22 5.12 3.91
CA SER A 884 -21.95 3.73 3.53
C SER A 884 -21.90 2.87 4.79
N LEU A 885 -22.92 2.09 5.03
CA LEU A 885 -23.02 1.14 6.14
C LEU A 885 -22.47 -0.22 5.71
N LEU A 886 -21.71 -0.87 6.58
CA LEU A 886 -21.09 -2.16 6.26
C LEU A 886 -21.77 -3.29 7.02
N ALA A 887 -22.25 -4.31 6.32
CA ALA A 887 -23.03 -5.41 6.90
C ALA A 887 -22.75 -6.76 6.21
N SER A 888 -23.27 -7.84 6.79
CA SER A 888 -23.22 -9.18 6.20
C SER A 888 -24.08 -9.30 4.94
N THR A 889 -23.71 -10.23 4.06
CA THR A 889 -24.38 -10.48 2.77
C THR A 889 -25.90 -10.56 2.89
N PRO A 890 -26.50 -11.31 3.85
CA PRO A 890 -27.95 -11.38 3.95
C PRO A 890 -28.63 -10.05 4.31
N VAL A 891 -28.01 -9.23 5.17
CA VAL A 891 -28.55 -7.91 5.54
C VAL A 891 -28.56 -7.00 4.31
N VAL A 892 -27.49 -7.00 3.52
CA VAL A 892 -27.41 -6.19 2.29
C VAL A 892 -28.52 -6.59 1.32
N VAL A 893 -28.60 -7.87 0.97
CA VAL A 893 -29.58 -8.38 0.00
C VAL A 893 -30.99 -8.07 0.45
N LEU A 894 -31.34 -8.42 1.69
CA LEU A 894 -32.70 -8.21 2.19
C LEU A 894 -33.05 -6.71 2.27
N SER A 895 -32.09 -5.85 2.59
CA SER A 895 -32.31 -4.41 2.62
C SER A 895 -32.65 -3.84 1.25
N THR A 896 -32.08 -4.38 0.16
CA THR A 896 -32.43 -3.95 -1.22
C THR A 896 -33.81 -4.40 -1.66
N ILE A 897 -34.24 -5.57 -1.19
CA ILE A 897 -35.61 -6.08 -1.44
C ILE A 897 -36.63 -5.22 -0.70
N LEU A 898 -36.32 -4.77 0.52
CA LEU A 898 -37.24 -3.97 1.34
C LEU A 898 -37.16 -2.46 1.07
N GLY A 899 -36.02 -1.95 0.56
CA GLY A 899 -35.72 -0.51 0.43
C GLY A 899 -35.37 0.16 1.78
N ARG A 900 -35.12 -0.66 2.80
CA ARG A 900 -34.83 -0.27 4.19
C ARG A 900 -34.18 -1.43 4.93
N THR A 901 -33.60 -1.18 6.10
CA THR A 901 -33.13 -2.22 7.01
C THR A 901 -34.26 -3.21 7.38
N PRO A 902 -33.96 -4.52 7.48
CA PRO A 902 -34.93 -5.52 7.93
C PRO A 902 -35.11 -5.50 9.45
N SER A 903 -36.25 -6.02 9.92
CA SER A 903 -36.41 -6.48 11.30
C SER A 903 -35.72 -7.83 11.52
N ILE A 904 -35.44 -8.17 12.79
CA ILE A 904 -34.83 -9.47 13.14
C ILE A 904 -35.67 -10.65 12.62
N GLU A 905 -36.99 -10.57 12.69
CA GLU A 905 -37.89 -11.63 12.23
C GLU A 905 -37.88 -11.77 10.70
N GLU A 906 -37.90 -10.64 9.97
CA GLU A 906 -37.74 -10.64 8.51
C GLU A 906 -36.39 -11.26 8.11
N TYR A 907 -35.32 -10.90 8.82
CA TYR A 907 -33.98 -11.44 8.61
C TYR A 907 -33.93 -12.96 8.81
N LYS A 908 -34.38 -13.45 9.98
CA LYS A 908 -34.39 -14.89 10.31
C LYS A 908 -35.21 -15.70 9.31
N SER A 909 -36.34 -15.16 8.86
CA SER A 909 -37.16 -15.82 7.84
C SER A 909 -36.46 -15.89 6.47
N ALA A 910 -35.64 -14.90 6.11
CA ALA A 910 -34.94 -14.87 4.83
C ALA A 910 -33.76 -15.86 4.79
N VAL A 911 -33.08 -16.05 5.92
CA VAL A 911 -31.94 -16.96 6.06
C VAL A 911 -32.30 -18.38 6.53
N ASP A 912 -33.59 -18.68 6.67
CA ASP A 912 -34.04 -20.01 7.09
C ASP A 912 -33.51 -21.12 6.17
N GLY A 913 -32.86 -22.11 6.78
CA GLY A 913 -32.26 -23.26 6.09
C GLY A 913 -31.05 -22.93 5.21
N ILE A 914 -30.46 -21.73 5.34
CA ILE A 914 -29.20 -21.38 4.69
C ILE A 914 -28.04 -21.73 5.64
N ASP A 915 -27.03 -22.43 5.14
CA ASP A 915 -25.78 -22.66 5.85
C ASP A 915 -24.93 -21.38 5.79
N LEU A 916 -25.15 -20.48 6.74
CA LEU A 916 -24.30 -19.31 6.94
C LEU A 916 -23.00 -19.79 7.58
N THR A 917 -21.85 -19.30 7.10
CA THR A 917 -20.51 -19.75 7.55
C THR A 917 -20.45 -19.99 9.05
N THR A 918 -20.48 -21.26 9.46
CA THR A 918 -20.52 -21.61 10.89
C THR A 918 -19.12 -21.60 11.47
N PHE A 919 -18.94 -20.86 12.57
CA PHE A 919 -17.70 -20.85 13.32
C PHE A 919 -17.86 -21.61 14.65
N SER A 920 -16.90 -22.47 14.97
CA SER A 920 -16.80 -23.14 16.26
C SER A 920 -15.41 -22.90 16.87
N PRO A 921 -15.32 -22.27 18.05
CA PRO A 921 -14.04 -22.13 18.75
C PRO A 921 -13.39 -23.48 19.00
N SER A 922 -12.06 -23.53 18.93
CA SER A 922 -11.31 -24.71 19.40
C SER A 922 -11.56 -24.95 20.89
N ALA A 923 -11.77 -26.22 21.27
CA ALA A 923 -12.10 -26.64 22.64
C ALA A 923 -11.03 -26.34 23.69
#